data_AF-A0A925PV00-F1
#
_entry.id   AF-A0A925PV00-F1
#
_cell.length_a   1.000
_cell.length_b   1.000
_cell.length_c   1.000
_cell.angle_alpha   90.00
_cell.angle_beta   90.00
_cell.angle_gamma   90.00
#
_symmetry.space_group_name_H-M   'P 1'
#
loop_
_entity.id
_entity.type
_entity.pdbx_description
1 polymer ?
#
loop_
_entity_poly.entity_id
_entity_poly.type
_entity_poly.pdbx_seq_one_letter_code
_entity_poly.pdbx_strand_id
1 'polypeptide(L)'
;MREATALDPAEPAAQAELARIHLAIKSAHAGRLRDRAKELHAQERITEAIAALEEALAHEPGNPWIVHDLARLYAARGDPARGEALFAQLRQRAPDDADVRYAMALFLSSIDREAEALSLLDGIAAAKRSEGMTRLQRRLWVSTQGREAAALARRGQGPESERIVASMHEAIGADVDVALEVARSFDRMERNADARAVLDRVAAQGGATAEQKEAIAELERSLVRRESAALLQASRIAQREGDIDRAVAYEQRALALEPSDEGWRLRRLASLTDRQLGWLGAGVDALHRSGSAGKSRMDAQEVSFGYREPWRRGGRAFFRIAAARVASGEVDPTEEAEASTFGSFLLCQRLCAGPPAWTQTGVAFAVGTQFEKLRLDIGASPIGFPVVNLVGGAFYKGELGAYSYSIDASRRPLESTLLSYAGSRDPNTGRTWGGVVTTGVRLNVSRDSGGDYGAWSLAGLYRLTGRNVKDNDKAELMAGAYRRLVNEEHRQLAAGVTTMLWRFSENAGEFTFGHGGYYSPKTYASLALPVTFAMRSARTSLYARASVSVSWSESRRAPFFPTDGDLQARAEALASANGRDPFYASGSNGRGYGRSFAAAAEHRLAPNLFVGARLELERSTNYTPNRVLIYIRMSPGGAAAGPIAMPPEPVVLPGFQY
;
A
#
# COMPACT_ATOMS: atom_id res chain seq x y z
N MET A 1 -48.84 38.27 -56.96
CA MET A 1 -48.44 39.51 -57.69
C MET A 1 -49.39 39.80 -58.85
N ARG A 2 -49.66 38.88 -59.79
CA ARG A 2 -50.55 39.16 -60.95
C ARG A 2 -52.06 39.26 -60.61
N GLU A 3 -52.53 38.65 -59.53
CA GLU A 3 -53.94 38.75 -59.08
C GLU A 3 -54.25 40.03 -58.28
N ALA A 4 -53.24 40.73 -57.74
CA ALA A 4 -53.44 41.93 -56.91
C ALA A 4 -53.80 43.19 -57.73
N THR A 5 -53.53 43.18 -59.04
CA THR A 5 -53.78 44.31 -59.96
C THR A 5 -55.20 44.38 -60.53
N ALA A 6 -56.08 43.43 -60.20
CA ALA A 6 -57.44 43.33 -60.76
C ALA A 6 -58.57 43.62 -59.75
N LEU A 7 -58.24 44.03 -58.53
CA LEU A 7 -59.20 44.28 -57.45
C LEU A 7 -59.52 45.78 -57.33
N ASP A 8 -60.80 46.16 -57.35
CA ASP A 8 -61.25 47.55 -57.14
C ASP A 8 -61.02 47.96 -55.67
N PRO A 9 -60.19 48.99 -55.39
CA PRO A 9 -59.86 49.41 -54.03
C PRO A 9 -61.05 49.94 -53.21
N ALA A 10 -62.23 50.15 -53.81
CA ALA A 10 -63.44 50.59 -53.12
C ALA A 10 -64.28 49.46 -52.50
N GLU A 11 -64.02 48.18 -52.84
CA GLU A 11 -64.79 47.05 -52.29
C GLU A 11 -64.16 46.47 -51.00
N PRO A 12 -64.94 46.21 -49.94
CA PRO A 12 -64.45 45.62 -48.69
C PRO A 12 -63.75 44.26 -48.88
N ALA A 13 -64.19 43.46 -49.86
CA ALA A 13 -63.59 42.16 -50.18
C ALA A 13 -62.20 42.28 -50.82
N ALA A 14 -62.00 43.27 -51.70
CA ALA A 14 -60.74 43.59 -52.33
C ALA A 14 -59.70 44.09 -51.32
N GLN A 15 -60.11 44.94 -50.36
CA GLN A 15 -59.23 45.44 -49.29
C GLN A 15 -58.79 44.32 -48.33
N ALA A 16 -59.68 43.38 -48.00
CA ALA A 16 -59.35 42.21 -47.19
C ALA A 16 -58.33 41.28 -47.89
N GLU A 17 -58.48 41.07 -49.20
CA GLU A 17 -57.57 40.24 -49.98
C GLU A 17 -56.20 40.90 -50.20
N LEU A 18 -56.16 42.22 -50.43
CA LEU A 18 -54.91 42.98 -50.52
C LEU A 18 -54.13 42.95 -49.18
N ALA A 19 -54.85 43.08 -48.06
CA ALA A 19 -54.27 42.97 -46.72
C ALA A 19 -53.70 41.56 -46.46
N ARG A 20 -54.39 40.49 -46.92
CA ARG A 20 -53.88 39.12 -46.88
C ARG A 20 -52.60 38.93 -47.70
N ILE A 21 -52.57 39.41 -48.94
CA ILE A 21 -51.38 39.32 -49.81
C ILE A 21 -50.20 40.08 -49.19
N HIS A 22 -50.45 41.26 -48.64
CA HIS A 22 -49.41 42.06 -47.99
C HIS A 22 -48.83 41.36 -46.75
N LEU A 23 -49.70 40.74 -45.93
CA LEU A 23 -49.28 39.93 -44.77
C LEU A 23 -48.44 38.71 -45.21
N ALA A 24 -48.87 38.03 -46.29
CA ALA A 24 -48.14 36.89 -46.85
C ALA A 24 -46.74 37.28 -47.37
N ILE A 25 -46.58 38.45 -47.98
CA ILE A 25 -45.27 38.96 -48.44
C ILE A 25 -44.36 39.27 -47.25
N LYS A 26 -44.88 39.94 -46.22
CA LYS A 26 -44.12 40.22 -44.98
C LYS A 26 -43.67 38.92 -44.32
N SER A 27 -44.55 37.92 -44.26
CA SER A 27 -44.26 36.60 -43.71
C SER A 27 -43.17 35.84 -44.48
N ALA A 28 -43.29 35.81 -45.81
CA ALA A 28 -42.28 35.18 -46.66
C ALA A 28 -40.91 35.89 -46.60
N HIS A 29 -40.89 37.21 -46.36
CA HIS A 29 -39.65 37.95 -46.17
C HIS A 29 -39.03 37.68 -44.80
N ALA A 30 -39.81 37.73 -43.72
CA ALA A 30 -39.38 37.38 -42.37
C ALA A 30 -38.84 35.94 -42.31
N GLY A 31 -39.48 35.00 -43.00
CA GLY A 31 -39.01 33.61 -43.12
C GLY A 31 -37.62 33.51 -43.77
N ARG A 32 -37.40 34.22 -44.88
CA ARG A 32 -36.08 34.25 -45.56
C ARG A 32 -34.99 34.87 -44.68
N LEU A 33 -35.31 35.94 -43.95
CA LEU A 33 -34.38 36.57 -43.01
C LEU A 33 -34.02 35.63 -41.85
N ARG A 34 -35.01 34.89 -41.33
CA ARG A 34 -34.79 33.88 -40.29
C ARG A 34 -33.90 32.73 -40.78
N ASP A 35 -34.10 32.24 -42.00
CA ASP A 35 -33.23 31.19 -42.56
C ASP A 35 -31.82 31.70 -42.84
N ARG A 36 -31.69 32.94 -43.32
CA ARG A 36 -30.40 33.61 -43.44
C ARG A 36 -29.68 33.75 -42.10
N ALA A 37 -30.41 34.07 -41.03
CA ALA A 37 -29.84 34.14 -39.69
C ALA A 37 -29.30 32.79 -39.20
N LYS A 38 -29.96 31.67 -39.53
CA LYS A 38 -29.44 30.33 -39.21
C LYS A 38 -28.14 30.03 -39.96
N GLU A 39 -28.04 30.38 -41.24
CA GLU A 39 -26.80 30.24 -42.01
C GLU A 39 -25.66 31.09 -41.42
N LEU A 40 -25.96 32.34 -41.06
CA LEU A 40 -24.99 33.25 -40.44
C LEU A 40 -24.54 32.71 -39.08
N HIS A 41 -25.45 32.16 -38.28
CA HIS A 41 -25.12 31.51 -37.01
C HIS A 41 -24.20 30.30 -37.20
N ALA A 42 -24.47 29.45 -38.19
CA ALA A 42 -23.61 28.32 -38.54
C ALA A 42 -22.20 28.73 -39.03
N GLN A 43 -22.05 29.96 -39.53
CA GLN A 43 -20.78 30.59 -39.90
C GLN A 43 -20.12 31.35 -38.73
N GLU A 44 -20.64 31.23 -37.50
CA GLU A 44 -20.20 31.97 -36.31
C GLU A 44 -20.35 33.51 -36.43
N ARG A 45 -21.11 34.00 -37.40
CA ARG A 45 -21.38 35.43 -37.64
C ARG A 45 -22.57 35.92 -36.81
N ILE A 46 -22.43 35.83 -35.48
CA ILE A 46 -23.53 36.01 -34.51
C ILE A 46 -24.16 37.40 -34.59
N THR A 47 -23.38 38.47 -34.75
CA THR A 47 -23.90 39.85 -34.81
C THR A 47 -24.79 40.06 -36.03
N GLU A 48 -24.42 39.49 -37.19
CA GLU A 48 -25.19 39.59 -38.42
C GLU A 48 -26.45 38.72 -38.36
N ALA A 49 -26.36 37.56 -37.70
CA ALA A 49 -27.53 36.73 -37.43
C ALA A 49 -28.56 37.45 -36.53
N ILE A 50 -28.10 38.16 -35.51
CA ILE A 50 -28.94 39.01 -34.65
C ILE A 50 -29.61 40.10 -35.48
N ALA A 51 -28.85 40.85 -36.28
CA ALA A 51 -29.39 41.92 -37.13
C ALA A 51 -30.47 41.42 -38.11
N ALA A 52 -30.23 40.26 -38.75
CA ALA A 52 -31.20 39.63 -39.64
C ALA A 52 -32.49 39.20 -38.90
N LEU A 53 -32.40 38.73 -37.65
CA LEU A 53 -33.56 38.38 -36.84
C LEU A 53 -34.30 39.61 -36.28
N GLU A 54 -33.61 40.70 -35.97
CA GLU A 54 -34.21 41.98 -35.60
C GLU A 54 -35.02 42.56 -36.78
N GLU A 55 -34.48 42.48 -38.00
CA GLU A 55 -35.19 42.84 -39.22
C GLU A 55 -36.40 41.91 -39.47
N ALA A 56 -36.23 40.59 -39.29
CA ALA A 56 -37.32 39.64 -39.40
C ALA A 56 -38.46 39.95 -38.41
N LEU A 57 -38.11 40.33 -37.17
CA LEU A 57 -39.07 40.69 -36.12
C LEU A 57 -39.81 42.00 -36.44
N ALA A 58 -39.16 42.95 -37.12
CA ALA A 58 -39.82 44.17 -37.59
C ALA A 58 -40.92 43.88 -38.64
N HIS A 59 -40.73 42.85 -39.46
CA HIS A 59 -41.72 42.40 -40.44
C HIS A 59 -42.84 41.55 -39.82
N GLU A 60 -42.52 40.71 -38.83
CA GLU A 60 -43.49 39.91 -38.08
C GLU A 60 -43.35 40.08 -36.55
N PRO A 61 -43.85 41.19 -35.97
CA PRO A 61 -43.70 41.49 -34.55
C PRO A 61 -44.44 40.55 -33.59
N GLY A 62 -45.25 39.63 -34.12
CA GLY A 62 -46.03 38.64 -33.37
C GLY A 62 -45.51 37.21 -33.50
N ASN A 63 -44.42 36.95 -34.24
CA ASN A 63 -43.94 35.60 -34.47
C ASN A 63 -43.09 35.09 -33.29
N PRO A 64 -43.53 34.06 -32.54
CA PRO A 64 -42.83 33.57 -31.36
C PRO A 64 -41.50 32.88 -31.69
N TRP A 65 -41.34 32.34 -32.90
CA TRP A 65 -40.15 31.60 -33.30
C TRP A 65 -38.98 32.52 -33.67
N ILE A 66 -39.27 33.72 -34.21
CA ILE A 66 -38.24 34.75 -34.43
C ILE A 66 -37.71 35.24 -33.08
N VAL A 67 -38.61 35.48 -32.12
CA VAL A 67 -38.22 35.89 -30.76
C VAL A 67 -37.44 34.79 -30.05
N HIS A 68 -37.84 33.52 -30.16
CA HIS A 68 -37.06 32.40 -29.61
C HIS A 68 -35.62 32.37 -30.14
N ASP A 69 -35.44 32.45 -31.46
CA ASP A 69 -34.11 32.37 -32.06
C ASP A 69 -33.26 33.58 -31.66
N LEU A 70 -33.85 34.79 -31.64
CA LEU A 70 -33.18 36.02 -31.22
C LEU A 70 -32.82 35.98 -29.72
N ALA A 71 -33.73 35.52 -28.87
CA ALA A 71 -33.51 35.36 -27.43
C ALA A 71 -32.36 34.38 -27.14
N ARG A 72 -32.29 33.26 -27.87
CA ARG A 72 -31.17 32.32 -27.77
C ARG A 72 -29.84 32.93 -28.17
N LEU A 73 -29.80 33.74 -29.24
CA LEU A 73 -28.57 34.44 -29.64
C LEU A 73 -28.14 35.50 -28.62
N TYR A 74 -29.08 36.22 -28.00
CA TYR A 74 -28.73 37.14 -26.92
C TYR A 74 -28.23 36.41 -25.67
N ALA A 75 -28.87 35.30 -25.28
CA ALA A 75 -28.39 34.47 -24.17
C ALA A 75 -26.99 33.91 -24.43
N ALA A 76 -26.70 33.46 -25.66
CA ALA A 76 -25.36 33.01 -26.05
C ALA A 76 -24.29 34.11 -25.97
N ARG A 77 -24.70 35.38 -26.00
CA ARG A 77 -23.83 36.56 -25.79
C ARG A 77 -23.77 37.04 -24.33
N GLY A 78 -24.40 36.33 -23.40
CA GLY A 78 -24.43 36.66 -21.98
C GLY A 78 -25.52 37.67 -21.58
N ASP A 79 -26.50 37.95 -22.43
CA ASP A 79 -27.61 38.88 -22.14
C ASP A 79 -28.99 38.19 -22.31
N PRO A 80 -29.35 37.22 -21.45
CA PRO A 80 -30.66 36.56 -21.52
C PRO A 80 -31.82 37.52 -21.24
N ALA A 81 -31.58 38.62 -20.51
CA ALA A 81 -32.60 39.60 -20.13
C ALA A 81 -33.23 40.28 -21.35
N ARG A 82 -32.46 40.55 -22.41
CA ARG A 82 -33.03 41.03 -23.69
C ARG A 82 -34.00 40.05 -24.31
N GLY A 83 -33.65 38.76 -24.31
CA GLY A 83 -34.55 37.70 -24.80
C GLY A 83 -35.85 37.64 -24.01
N GLU A 84 -35.77 37.74 -22.68
CA GLU A 84 -36.94 37.78 -21.79
C GLU A 84 -37.83 39.00 -22.05
N ALA A 85 -37.23 40.17 -22.26
CA ALA A 85 -37.98 41.39 -22.59
C ALA A 85 -38.77 41.25 -23.89
N LEU A 86 -38.22 40.59 -24.90
CA LEU A 86 -38.92 40.30 -26.15
C LEU A 86 -40.11 39.34 -25.93
N PHE A 87 -39.93 38.29 -25.12
CA PHE A 87 -41.03 37.39 -24.76
C PHE A 87 -42.11 38.08 -23.91
N ALA A 88 -41.73 39.00 -23.03
CA ALA A 88 -42.68 39.80 -22.25
C ALA A 88 -43.56 40.66 -23.17
N GLN A 89 -42.98 41.28 -24.20
CA GLN A 89 -43.74 42.04 -25.21
C GLN A 89 -44.69 41.14 -26.02
N LEU A 90 -44.24 39.95 -26.44
CA LEU A 90 -45.11 38.99 -27.14
C LEU A 90 -46.31 38.56 -26.27
N ARG A 91 -46.06 38.25 -24.99
CA ARG A 91 -47.12 37.84 -24.05
C ARG A 91 -48.14 38.93 -23.75
N GLN A 92 -47.75 40.21 -23.79
CA GLN A 92 -48.72 41.31 -23.66
C GLN A 92 -49.69 41.37 -24.84
N ARG A 93 -49.22 41.03 -26.06
CA ARG A 93 -50.03 41.01 -27.27
C ARG A 93 -50.88 39.76 -27.38
N ALA A 94 -50.35 38.61 -26.97
CA ALA A 94 -51.02 37.32 -27.09
C ALA A 94 -50.85 36.49 -25.79
N PRO A 95 -51.62 36.78 -24.73
CA PRO A 95 -51.45 36.15 -23.41
C PRO A 95 -51.73 34.64 -23.38
N ASP A 96 -52.64 34.16 -24.25
CA ASP A 96 -53.15 32.79 -24.30
C ASP A 96 -52.64 31.98 -25.50
N ASP A 97 -51.65 32.51 -26.22
CA ASP A 97 -51.06 31.82 -27.38
C ASP A 97 -50.13 30.68 -26.92
N ALA A 98 -50.44 29.46 -27.37
CA ALA A 98 -49.72 28.25 -27.01
C ALA A 98 -48.30 28.23 -27.61
N ASP A 99 -48.09 28.77 -28.81
CA ASP A 99 -46.79 28.81 -29.46
C ASP A 99 -45.88 29.85 -28.81
N VAL A 100 -46.43 30.99 -28.34
CA VAL A 100 -45.68 31.97 -27.53
C VAL A 100 -45.19 31.34 -26.23
N ARG A 101 -46.07 30.62 -25.52
CA ARG A 101 -45.71 29.91 -24.27
C ARG A 101 -44.68 28.80 -24.52
N TYR A 102 -44.82 28.03 -25.60
CA TYR A 102 -43.88 26.96 -25.95
C TYR A 102 -42.51 27.49 -26.38
N ALA A 103 -42.46 28.51 -27.23
CA ALA A 103 -41.22 29.17 -27.64
C ALA A 103 -40.46 29.76 -26.44
N MET A 104 -41.19 30.38 -25.50
CA MET A 104 -40.60 30.87 -24.25
C MET A 104 -40.11 29.73 -23.35
N ALA A 105 -40.86 28.62 -23.25
CA ALA A 105 -40.43 27.45 -22.49
C ALA A 105 -39.16 26.79 -23.05
N LEU A 106 -39.02 26.72 -24.38
CA LEU A 106 -37.79 26.26 -25.04
C LEU A 106 -36.60 27.17 -24.70
N PHE A 107 -36.80 28.49 -24.74
CA PHE A 107 -35.78 29.46 -24.36
C PHE A 107 -35.38 29.33 -22.88
N LEU A 108 -36.35 29.30 -21.96
CA LEU A 108 -36.09 29.13 -20.52
C LEU A 108 -35.38 27.80 -20.22
N SER A 109 -35.76 26.72 -20.92
CA SER A 109 -35.06 25.44 -20.84
C SER A 109 -33.61 25.53 -21.32
N SER A 110 -33.31 26.37 -22.31
CA SER A 110 -31.94 26.54 -22.82
C SER A 110 -31.02 27.33 -21.89
N ILE A 111 -31.58 27.99 -20.87
CA ILE A 111 -30.86 28.73 -19.83
C ILE A 111 -31.08 28.10 -18.43
N ASP A 112 -31.37 26.80 -18.38
CA ASP A 112 -31.54 25.98 -17.17
C ASP A 112 -32.67 26.39 -16.20
N ARG A 113 -33.58 27.28 -16.62
CA ARG A 113 -34.77 27.73 -15.86
C ARG A 113 -35.97 26.81 -16.05
N GLU A 114 -35.76 25.53 -15.78
CA GLU A 114 -36.70 24.45 -16.15
C GLU A 114 -38.03 24.49 -15.40
N ALA A 115 -38.06 24.89 -14.11
CA ALA A 115 -39.30 24.98 -13.34
C ALA A 115 -40.26 26.05 -13.91
N GLU A 116 -39.70 27.16 -14.40
CA GLU A 116 -40.47 28.23 -15.04
C GLU A 116 -40.92 27.83 -16.45
N ALA A 117 -40.05 27.15 -17.20
CA ALA A 117 -40.41 26.55 -18.48
C ALA A 117 -41.57 25.55 -18.35
N LEU A 118 -41.53 24.71 -17.31
CA LEU A 118 -42.58 23.74 -17.00
C LEU A 118 -43.91 24.44 -16.69
N SER A 119 -43.88 25.47 -15.83
CA SER A 119 -45.07 26.26 -15.48
C SER A 119 -45.76 26.88 -16.71
N LEU A 120 -44.97 27.37 -17.68
CA LEU A 120 -45.51 27.89 -18.95
C LEU A 120 -46.24 26.83 -19.76
N LEU A 121 -45.69 25.61 -19.83
CA LEU A 121 -46.30 24.49 -20.56
C LEU A 121 -47.53 23.92 -19.84
N ASP A 122 -47.51 23.89 -18.51
CA ASP A 122 -48.64 23.46 -17.70
C ASP A 122 -49.85 24.41 -17.85
N GLY A 123 -49.59 25.69 -18.11
CA GLY A 123 -50.63 26.66 -18.47
C GLY A 123 -51.30 26.41 -19.82
N ILE A 124 -50.71 25.60 -20.72
CA ILE A 124 -51.35 25.21 -21.99
C ILE A 124 -52.20 23.97 -21.73
N ALA A 125 -53.50 24.03 -22.03
CA ALA A 125 -54.41 22.88 -21.87
C ALA A 125 -53.88 21.65 -22.63
N ALA A 126 -53.94 20.46 -22.03
CA ALA A 126 -53.37 19.23 -22.60
C ALA A 126 -53.85 18.93 -24.03
N ALA A 127 -55.14 19.17 -24.32
CA ALA A 127 -55.73 19.00 -25.65
C ALA A 127 -55.20 19.97 -26.72
N LYS A 128 -54.54 21.06 -26.31
CA LYS A 128 -53.93 22.06 -27.20
C LYS A 128 -52.41 21.89 -27.35
N ARG A 129 -51.80 20.90 -26.68
CA ARG A 129 -50.36 20.66 -26.77
C ARG A 129 -50.04 19.85 -28.01
N SER A 130 -49.07 20.32 -28.80
CA SER A 130 -48.45 19.50 -29.83
C SER A 130 -47.66 18.34 -29.22
N GLU A 131 -47.25 17.38 -30.04
CA GLU A 131 -46.38 16.29 -29.60
C GLU A 131 -45.05 16.84 -29.03
N GLY A 132 -44.45 17.84 -29.68
CA GLY A 132 -43.24 18.52 -29.20
C GLY A 132 -43.43 19.20 -27.84
N MET A 133 -44.55 19.91 -27.65
CA MET A 133 -44.91 20.51 -26.36
C MET A 133 -45.07 19.44 -25.27
N THR A 134 -45.73 18.33 -25.60
CA THR A 134 -45.96 17.23 -24.67
C THR A 134 -44.65 16.55 -24.26
N ARG A 135 -43.73 16.31 -25.22
CA ARG A 135 -42.40 15.77 -24.93
C ARG A 135 -41.58 16.68 -24.04
N LEU A 136 -41.50 17.97 -24.38
CA LEU A 136 -40.75 18.94 -23.57
C LEU A 136 -41.34 19.05 -22.15
N GLN A 137 -42.66 19.12 -22.02
CA GLN A 137 -43.33 19.19 -20.73
C GLN A 137 -43.00 17.97 -19.86
N ARG A 138 -43.05 16.76 -20.41
CA ARG A 138 -42.70 15.53 -19.67
C ARG A 138 -41.23 15.53 -19.24
N ARG A 139 -40.30 15.89 -20.14
CA ARG A 139 -38.87 15.96 -19.81
C ARG A 139 -38.59 16.96 -18.68
N LEU A 140 -39.17 18.16 -18.77
CA LEU A 140 -39.01 19.21 -17.76
C LEU A 140 -39.67 18.81 -16.43
N TRP A 141 -40.81 18.13 -16.49
CA TRP A 141 -41.47 17.57 -15.31
C TRP A 141 -40.56 16.57 -14.61
N VAL A 142 -39.99 15.58 -15.33
CA VAL A 142 -39.05 14.60 -14.77
C VAL A 142 -37.85 15.28 -14.13
N SER A 143 -37.20 16.21 -14.83
CA SER A 143 -36.03 16.90 -14.27
C SER A 143 -36.37 17.67 -12.99
N THR A 144 -37.49 18.40 -12.99
CA THR A 144 -37.95 19.18 -11.82
C THR A 144 -38.25 18.26 -10.65
N GLN A 145 -38.98 17.16 -10.88
CA GLN A 145 -39.29 16.14 -9.88
C GLN A 145 -38.01 15.49 -9.33
N GLY A 146 -37.04 15.17 -10.19
CA GLY A 146 -35.76 14.59 -9.77
C GLY A 146 -34.96 15.51 -8.85
N ARG A 147 -34.93 16.82 -9.14
CA ARG A 147 -34.28 17.82 -8.26
C ARG A 147 -34.97 17.93 -6.91
N GLU A 148 -36.30 17.91 -6.90
CA GLU A 148 -37.12 17.95 -5.67
C GLU A 148 -36.91 16.70 -4.82
N ALA A 149 -37.01 15.51 -5.44
CA ALA A 149 -36.76 14.23 -4.77
C ALA A 149 -35.37 14.19 -4.14
N ALA A 150 -34.34 14.66 -4.85
CA ALA A 150 -32.98 14.76 -4.32
C ALA A 150 -32.88 15.73 -3.13
N ALA A 151 -33.60 16.86 -3.17
CA ALA A 151 -33.63 17.82 -2.06
C ALA A 151 -34.34 17.26 -0.82
N LEU A 152 -35.44 16.52 -1.00
CA LEU A 152 -36.17 15.84 0.07
C LEU A 152 -35.33 14.75 0.73
N ALA A 153 -34.64 13.92 -0.08
CA ALA A 153 -33.73 12.88 0.42
C ALA A 153 -32.62 13.47 1.31
N ARG A 154 -31.99 14.57 0.87
CA ARG A 154 -30.97 15.28 1.68
C ARG A 154 -31.49 15.86 2.99
N ARG A 155 -32.80 16.13 3.09
CA ARG A 155 -33.46 16.62 4.31
C ARG A 155 -33.97 15.49 5.22
N GLY A 156 -33.73 14.23 4.88
CA GLY A 156 -34.22 13.07 5.64
C GLY A 156 -35.71 12.74 5.40
N GLN A 157 -36.35 13.37 4.42
CA GLN A 157 -37.75 13.12 4.05
C GLN A 157 -37.84 11.99 3.02
N GLY A 158 -37.40 10.79 3.44
CA GLY A 158 -37.33 9.60 2.60
C GLY A 158 -38.66 9.18 1.97
N PRO A 159 -39.76 9.05 2.75
CA PRO A 159 -41.05 8.61 2.21
C PRO A 159 -41.63 9.55 1.14
N GLU A 160 -41.44 10.86 1.28
CA GLU A 160 -41.83 11.86 0.28
C GLU A 160 -40.97 11.77 -0.98
N SER A 161 -39.65 11.63 -0.82
CA SER A 161 -38.72 11.43 -1.93
C SER A 161 -39.06 10.17 -2.74
N GLU A 162 -39.34 9.06 -2.07
CA GLU A 162 -39.72 7.80 -2.73
C GLU A 162 -41.05 7.88 -3.48
N ARG A 163 -42.02 8.68 -2.99
CA ARG A 163 -43.26 8.94 -3.73
C ARG A 163 -42.99 9.65 -5.06
N ILE A 164 -42.10 10.64 -5.07
CA ILE A 164 -41.69 11.33 -6.31
C ILE A 164 -40.91 10.38 -7.24
N VAL A 165 -40.06 9.52 -6.68
CA VAL A 165 -39.32 8.53 -7.48
C VAL A 165 -40.25 7.50 -8.11
N ALA A 166 -41.30 7.06 -7.40
CA ALA A 166 -42.32 6.20 -7.97
C ALA A 166 -43.01 6.89 -9.17
N SER A 167 -43.38 8.17 -9.06
CA SER A 167 -43.99 8.89 -10.19
C SER A 167 -43.02 9.08 -11.37
N MET A 168 -41.72 9.23 -11.12
CA MET A 168 -40.72 9.25 -12.20
C MET A 168 -40.60 7.91 -12.91
N HIS A 169 -40.74 6.78 -12.21
CA HIS A 169 -40.77 5.45 -12.84
C HIS A 169 -41.98 5.26 -13.75
N GLU A 170 -43.14 5.76 -13.34
CA GLU A 170 -44.36 5.72 -14.16
C GLU A 170 -44.25 6.58 -15.43
N ALA A 171 -43.46 7.65 -15.39
CA ALA A 171 -43.20 8.50 -16.55
C ALA A 171 -42.30 7.85 -17.62
N ILE A 172 -41.67 6.71 -17.32
CA ILE A 172 -40.86 5.95 -18.29
C ILE A 172 -41.79 5.29 -19.32
N GLY A 173 -41.99 5.99 -20.44
CA GLY A 173 -42.74 5.51 -21.59
C GLY A 173 -41.86 4.95 -22.72
N ALA A 174 -42.35 5.05 -23.96
CA ALA A 174 -41.60 4.73 -25.18
C ALA A 174 -40.70 5.89 -25.66
N ASP A 175 -40.75 7.05 -24.98
CA ASP A 175 -39.96 8.22 -25.33
C ASP A 175 -38.56 8.13 -24.71
N VAL A 176 -37.56 7.98 -25.57
CA VAL A 176 -36.16 7.82 -25.17
C VAL A 176 -35.63 9.06 -24.44
N ASP A 177 -36.01 10.27 -24.84
CA ASP A 177 -35.49 11.51 -24.21
C ASP A 177 -36.04 11.68 -22.79
N VAL A 178 -37.30 11.32 -22.57
CA VAL A 178 -37.89 11.28 -21.22
C VAL A 178 -37.20 10.22 -20.37
N ALA A 179 -36.98 9.02 -20.91
CA ALA A 179 -36.29 7.94 -20.18
C ALA A 179 -34.85 8.32 -19.82
N LEU A 180 -34.10 8.96 -20.71
CA LEU A 180 -32.76 9.46 -20.41
C LEU A 180 -32.75 10.54 -19.33
N GLU A 181 -33.75 11.41 -19.28
CA GLU A 181 -33.87 12.38 -18.19
C GLU A 181 -34.22 11.72 -16.84
N VAL A 182 -35.01 10.65 -16.84
CA VAL A 182 -35.25 9.83 -15.64
C VAL A 182 -33.93 9.20 -15.17
N ALA A 183 -33.16 8.61 -16.08
CA ALA A 183 -31.88 8.00 -15.76
C ALA A 183 -30.87 9.03 -15.21
N ARG A 184 -30.79 10.23 -15.81
CA ARG A 184 -29.97 11.35 -15.29
C ARG A 184 -30.43 11.82 -13.91
N SER A 185 -31.74 11.84 -13.67
CA SER A 185 -32.28 12.18 -12.35
C SER A 185 -31.88 11.16 -11.29
N PHE A 186 -31.97 9.86 -11.60
CA PHE A 186 -31.48 8.80 -10.72
C PHE A 186 -29.97 8.87 -10.51
N ASP A 187 -29.21 9.17 -11.57
CA ASP A 187 -27.76 9.38 -11.47
C ASP A 187 -27.41 10.53 -10.51
N ARG A 188 -28.08 11.69 -10.61
CA ARG A 188 -27.90 12.83 -9.68
C ARG A 188 -28.29 12.49 -8.22
N MET A 189 -29.19 11.54 -8.03
CA MET A 189 -29.63 11.05 -6.73
C MET A 189 -28.76 9.91 -6.18
N GLU A 190 -27.70 9.51 -6.89
CA GLU A 190 -26.86 8.34 -6.58
C GLU A 190 -27.63 7.01 -6.56
N ARG A 191 -28.79 6.95 -7.22
CA ARG A 191 -29.64 5.77 -7.36
C ARG A 191 -29.17 4.92 -8.55
N ASN A 192 -27.96 4.38 -8.43
CA ASN A 192 -27.26 3.70 -9.52
C ASN A 192 -28.05 2.52 -10.12
N ALA A 193 -28.73 1.72 -9.26
CA ALA A 193 -29.51 0.57 -9.71
C ALA A 193 -30.72 0.99 -10.57
N ASP A 194 -31.42 2.05 -10.16
CA ASP A 194 -32.58 2.55 -10.90
C ASP A 194 -32.14 3.20 -12.22
N ALA A 195 -31.06 3.99 -12.20
CA ALA A 195 -30.49 4.55 -13.43
C ALA A 195 -30.12 3.46 -14.44
N ARG A 196 -29.50 2.36 -13.98
CA ARG A 196 -29.13 1.22 -14.83
C ARG A 196 -30.37 0.53 -15.41
N ALA A 197 -31.39 0.28 -14.60
CA ALA A 197 -32.63 -0.36 -15.04
C ALA A 197 -33.35 0.45 -16.15
N VAL A 198 -33.28 1.78 -16.08
CA VAL A 198 -33.81 2.66 -17.13
C VAL A 198 -33.00 2.53 -18.42
N LEU A 199 -31.67 2.58 -18.33
CA LEU A 199 -30.78 2.46 -19.49
C LEU A 199 -30.94 1.11 -20.19
N ASP A 200 -31.02 0.01 -19.42
CA ASP A 200 -31.22 -1.34 -19.96
C ASP A 200 -32.55 -1.44 -20.71
N ARG A 201 -33.62 -0.80 -20.20
CA ARG A 201 -34.92 -0.73 -20.87
C ARG A 201 -34.83 0.06 -22.19
N VAL A 202 -34.15 1.21 -22.19
CA VAL A 202 -33.96 2.04 -23.39
C VAL A 202 -33.16 1.27 -24.46
N ALA A 203 -32.12 0.56 -24.04
CA ALA A 203 -31.32 -0.29 -24.94
C ALA A 203 -32.17 -1.42 -25.55
N ALA A 204 -33.05 -2.05 -24.77
CA ALA A 204 -33.93 -3.11 -25.22
C ALA A 204 -35.04 -2.65 -26.18
N GLN A 205 -35.52 -1.41 -26.05
CA GLN A 205 -36.52 -0.83 -26.96
C GLN A 205 -35.95 -0.59 -28.38
N GLY A 206 -34.65 -0.33 -28.49
CA GLY A 206 -34.00 -0.01 -29.77
C GLY A 206 -34.40 1.37 -30.33
N GLY A 207 -33.89 1.73 -31.51
CA GLY A 207 -34.28 2.96 -32.21
C GLY A 207 -33.63 4.27 -31.72
N ALA A 208 -32.69 4.22 -30.76
CA ALA A 208 -31.95 5.40 -30.30
C ALA A 208 -31.10 6.04 -31.43
N THR A 209 -31.13 7.37 -31.52
CA THR A 209 -30.27 8.16 -32.41
C THR A 209 -28.79 8.07 -31.98
N ALA A 210 -27.87 8.52 -32.85
CA ALA A 210 -26.45 8.55 -32.51
C ALA A 210 -26.17 9.42 -31.26
N GLU A 211 -26.85 10.57 -31.13
CA GLU A 211 -26.74 11.46 -29.98
C GLU A 211 -27.27 10.81 -28.69
N GLN A 212 -28.40 10.11 -28.77
CA GLN A 212 -28.97 9.38 -27.63
C GLN A 212 -28.06 8.22 -27.20
N LYS A 213 -27.46 7.49 -28.15
CA LYS A 213 -26.49 6.44 -27.85
C LYS A 213 -25.25 6.98 -27.13
N GLU A 214 -24.75 8.14 -27.53
CA GLU A 214 -23.64 8.79 -26.83
C GLU A 214 -24.03 9.22 -25.41
N ALA A 215 -25.23 9.78 -25.23
CA ALA A 215 -25.75 10.15 -23.92
C ALA A 215 -25.91 8.93 -22.99
N ILE A 216 -26.38 7.80 -23.52
CA ILE A 216 -26.44 6.51 -22.81
C ILE A 216 -25.03 6.09 -22.38
N ALA A 217 -24.08 6.07 -23.33
CA ALA A 217 -22.71 5.64 -23.07
C ALA A 217 -22.01 6.52 -22.02
N GLU A 218 -22.23 7.84 -22.02
CA GLU A 218 -21.68 8.71 -20.96
C GLU A 218 -22.28 8.40 -19.58
N LEU A 219 -23.59 8.19 -19.50
CA LEU A 219 -24.25 7.86 -18.23
C LEU A 219 -23.77 6.50 -17.71
N GLU A 220 -23.66 5.50 -18.58
CA GLU A 220 -23.09 4.19 -18.21
C GLU A 220 -21.66 4.31 -17.68
N ARG A 221 -20.82 5.11 -18.33
CA ARG A 221 -19.44 5.38 -17.87
C ARG A 221 -19.43 6.05 -16.49
N SER A 222 -20.35 7.00 -16.24
CA SER A 222 -20.53 7.63 -14.91
C SER A 222 -20.90 6.61 -13.83
N LEU A 223 -21.88 5.74 -14.11
CA LEU A 223 -22.35 4.71 -13.18
C LEU A 223 -21.23 3.71 -12.84
N VAL A 224 -20.49 3.25 -13.86
CA VAL A 224 -19.35 2.33 -13.71
C VAL A 224 -18.25 2.94 -12.82
N ARG A 225 -17.88 4.21 -13.06
CA ARG A 225 -16.90 4.94 -12.23
C ARG A 225 -17.30 4.97 -10.75
N ARG A 226 -18.58 5.24 -10.46
CA ARG A 226 -19.08 5.31 -9.08
C ARG A 226 -19.14 3.95 -8.40
N GLU A 227 -19.57 2.91 -9.11
CA GLU A 227 -19.57 1.55 -8.57
C GLU A 227 -18.14 1.08 -8.25
N SER A 228 -17.19 1.30 -9.17
CA SER A 228 -15.77 1.03 -8.95
C SER A 228 -15.24 1.76 -7.71
N ALA A 229 -15.52 3.05 -7.55
CA ALA A 229 -15.12 3.82 -6.37
C ALA A 229 -15.72 3.26 -5.06
N ALA A 230 -16.99 2.84 -5.09
CA ALA A 230 -17.64 2.22 -3.94
C ALA A 230 -17.02 0.87 -3.57
N LEU A 231 -16.69 0.03 -4.56
CA LEU A 231 -16.00 -1.25 -4.36
C LEU A 231 -14.60 -1.05 -3.77
N LEU A 232 -13.84 -0.07 -4.25
CA LEU A 232 -12.53 0.26 -3.69
C LEU A 232 -12.62 0.72 -2.23
N GLN A 233 -13.68 1.45 -1.87
CA GLN A 233 -13.93 1.83 -0.48
C GLN A 233 -14.33 0.63 0.38
N ALA A 234 -15.19 -0.26 -0.14
CA ALA A 234 -15.56 -1.50 0.52
C ALA A 234 -14.35 -2.42 0.76
N SER A 235 -13.42 -2.49 -0.20
CA SER A 235 -12.13 -3.17 -0.05
C SER A 235 -11.32 -2.60 1.12
N ARG A 236 -11.22 -1.28 1.26
CA ARG A 236 -10.50 -0.65 2.39
C ARG A 236 -11.17 -0.94 3.73
N ILE A 237 -12.50 -1.04 3.77
CA ILE A 237 -13.24 -1.43 4.97
C ILE A 237 -12.92 -2.88 5.33
N ALA A 238 -13.06 -3.79 4.36
CA ALA A 238 -12.76 -5.21 4.55
C ALA A 238 -11.30 -5.45 5.01
N GLN A 239 -10.33 -4.70 4.47
CA GLN A 239 -8.93 -4.75 4.93
C GLN A 239 -8.78 -4.37 6.41
N ARG A 240 -9.47 -3.31 6.86
CA ARG A 240 -9.44 -2.87 8.26
C ARG A 240 -10.12 -3.86 9.20
N GLU A 241 -11.11 -4.59 8.70
CA GLU A 241 -11.77 -5.69 9.42
C GLU A 241 -10.92 -6.97 9.44
N GLY A 242 -9.86 -7.02 8.61
CA GLY A 242 -9.01 -8.20 8.42
C GLY A 242 -9.63 -9.27 7.51
N ASP A 243 -10.68 -8.94 6.77
CA ASP A 243 -11.30 -9.81 5.77
C ASP A 243 -10.63 -9.60 4.40
N ILE A 244 -9.46 -10.23 4.25
CA ILE A 244 -8.65 -10.10 3.04
C ILE A 244 -9.33 -10.74 1.83
N ASP A 245 -10.09 -11.81 2.02
CA ASP A 245 -10.81 -12.50 0.94
C ASP A 245 -11.86 -11.59 0.31
N ARG A 246 -12.65 -10.93 1.15
CA ARG A 246 -13.65 -9.95 0.70
C ARG A 246 -13.00 -8.71 0.09
N ALA A 247 -11.86 -8.26 0.64
CA ALA A 247 -11.10 -7.15 0.06
C ALA A 247 -10.61 -7.46 -1.36
N VAL A 248 -10.04 -8.64 -1.58
CA VAL A 248 -9.59 -9.08 -2.92
C VAL A 248 -10.76 -9.17 -3.88
N ALA A 249 -11.90 -9.74 -3.46
CA ALA A 249 -13.10 -9.83 -4.30
C ALA A 249 -13.60 -8.44 -4.74
N TYR A 250 -13.57 -7.45 -3.84
CA TYR A 250 -13.95 -6.06 -4.18
C TYR A 250 -12.98 -5.40 -5.15
N GLU A 251 -11.67 -5.56 -4.97
CA GLU A 251 -10.66 -5.03 -5.90
C GLU A 251 -10.76 -5.67 -7.29
N GLN A 252 -10.99 -7.00 -7.36
CA GLN A 252 -11.19 -7.70 -8.63
C GLN A 252 -12.43 -7.21 -9.37
N ARG A 253 -13.55 -7.01 -8.67
CA ARG A 253 -14.77 -6.46 -9.26
C ARG A 253 -14.57 -5.03 -9.75
N ALA A 254 -13.89 -4.18 -8.98
CA ALA A 254 -13.59 -2.82 -9.38
C ALA A 254 -12.72 -2.78 -10.65
N LEU A 255 -11.71 -3.66 -10.73
CA LEU A 255 -10.84 -3.79 -11.90
C LEU A 255 -11.58 -4.34 -13.13
N ALA A 256 -12.59 -5.21 -12.95
CA ALA A 256 -13.40 -5.71 -14.05
C ALA A 256 -14.33 -4.64 -14.64
N LEU A 257 -14.83 -3.73 -13.79
CA LEU A 257 -15.65 -2.59 -14.19
C LEU A 257 -14.84 -1.51 -14.89
N GLU A 258 -13.67 -1.19 -14.34
CA GLU A 258 -12.72 -0.25 -14.90
C GLU A 258 -11.36 -0.93 -15.07
N PRO A 259 -11.16 -1.64 -16.20
CA PRO A 259 -9.85 -2.15 -16.55
C PRO A 259 -8.91 -0.94 -16.66
N SER A 260 -8.01 -0.80 -15.68
CA SER A 260 -7.01 0.24 -15.70
C SER A 260 -5.64 -0.38 -15.91
N ASP A 261 -4.85 0.23 -16.80
CA ASP A 261 -3.43 -0.09 -16.96
C ASP A 261 -2.59 0.58 -15.85
N GLU A 262 -3.23 1.11 -14.81
CA GLU A 262 -2.55 1.74 -13.68
C GLU A 262 -1.80 0.67 -12.87
N GLY A 263 -0.50 0.55 -13.14
CA GLY A 263 0.35 -0.46 -12.49
C GLY A 263 0.32 -0.43 -10.95
N TRP A 264 -0.05 0.69 -10.33
CA TRP A 264 -0.24 0.75 -8.86
C TRP A 264 -1.46 -0.05 -8.38
N ARG A 265 -2.58 -0.09 -9.13
CA ARG A 265 -3.76 -0.90 -8.77
C ARG A 265 -3.46 -2.39 -8.88
N LEU A 266 -2.82 -2.80 -9.97
CA LEU A 266 -2.39 -4.19 -10.17
C LEU A 266 -1.41 -4.64 -9.08
N ARG A 267 -0.45 -3.79 -8.71
CA ARG A 267 0.48 -4.06 -7.59
C ARG A 267 -0.24 -4.17 -6.25
N ARG A 268 -1.26 -3.34 -6.00
CA ARG A 268 -2.07 -3.39 -4.79
C ARG A 268 -2.88 -4.68 -4.70
N LEU A 269 -3.58 -5.06 -5.77
CA LEU A 269 -4.31 -6.32 -5.86
C LEU A 269 -3.36 -7.51 -5.65
N ALA A 270 -2.22 -7.51 -6.35
CA ALA A 270 -1.19 -8.53 -6.20
C ALA A 270 -0.69 -8.66 -4.75
N SER A 271 -0.47 -7.54 -4.06
CA SER A 271 -0.10 -7.54 -2.64
C SER A 271 -1.18 -8.15 -1.74
N LEU A 272 -2.46 -7.91 -2.04
CA LEU A 272 -3.57 -8.50 -1.29
C LEU A 272 -3.72 -10.00 -1.59
N THR A 273 -3.61 -10.41 -2.85
CA THR A 273 -3.62 -11.82 -3.25
C THR A 273 -2.48 -12.59 -2.56
N ASP A 274 -1.26 -12.02 -2.53
CA ASP A 274 -0.13 -12.63 -1.82
C ASP A 274 -0.36 -12.74 -0.29
N ARG A 275 -1.27 -11.94 0.28
CA ARG A 275 -1.72 -12.07 1.68
C ARG A 275 -2.60 -13.28 1.94
N GLN A 276 -3.32 -13.76 0.94
CA GLN A 276 -4.13 -14.98 1.00
C GLN A 276 -3.28 -16.26 0.86
N LEU A 277 -2.02 -16.14 0.42
CA LEU A 277 -1.17 -17.29 0.19
C LEU A 277 -0.49 -17.77 1.47
N GLY A 278 -0.59 -19.09 1.69
CA GLY A 278 0.31 -19.86 2.53
C GLY A 278 1.71 -19.96 1.94
N TRP A 279 2.73 -20.04 2.79
CA TRP A 279 4.13 -20.13 2.38
C TRP A 279 4.85 -21.21 3.17
N LEU A 280 5.38 -22.19 2.44
CA LEU A 280 6.31 -23.19 2.93
C LEU A 280 7.74 -22.74 2.61
N GLY A 281 8.66 -22.93 3.53
CA GLY A 281 10.07 -22.64 3.34
C GLY A 281 10.94 -23.75 3.92
N ALA A 282 12.04 -24.07 3.23
CA ALA A 282 13.09 -24.91 3.76
C ALA A 282 14.45 -24.30 3.41
N GLY A 283 15.44 -24.46 4.28
CA GLY A 283 16.77 -23.94 4.02
C GLY A 283 17.87 -24.62 4.82
N VAL A 284 19.07 -24.57 4.27
CA VAL A 284 20.31 -25.01 4.92
C VAL A 284 21.17 -23.78 5.14
N ASP A 285 21.49 -23.53 6.40
CA ASP A 285 22.32 -22.42 6.85
C ASP A 285 23.61 -22.97 7.43
N ALA A 286 24.73 -22.60 6.85
CA ALA A 286 26.05 -23.04 7.26
C ALA A 286 26.89 -21.83 7.68
N LEU A 287 27.54 -21.97 8.83
CA LEU A 287 28.27 -20.91 9.50
C LEU A 287 29.67 -21.42 9.85
N HIS A 288 30.69 -20.64 9.50
CA HIS A 288 32.07 -20.93 9.84
C HIS A 288 32.75 -19.72 10.49
N ARG A 289 33.33 -19.95 11.66
CA ARG A 289 34.13 -18.98 12.41
C ARG A 289 35.53 -19.57 12.64
N SER A 290 36.55 -18.84 12.21
CA SER A 290 37.93 -19.14 12.60
C SER A 290 38.17 -18.75 14.06
N GLY A 291 39.04 -19.49 14.74
CA GLY A 291 39.39 -19.25 16.13
C GLY A 291 40.17 -20.41 16.74
N SER A 292 40.30 -20.39 18.06
CA SER A 292 40.91 -21.48 18.83
C SER A 292 39.98 -22.69 18.90
N ALA A 293 40.57 -23.86 18.72
CA ALA A 293 39.89 -25.14 18.85
C ALA A 293 39.25 -25.31 20.24
N GLY A 294 38.02 -25.84 20.28
CA GLY A 294 37.28 -26.03 21.53
C GLY A 294 36.77 -24.75 22.20
N LYS A 295 37.12 -23.58 21.67
CA LYS A 295 36.76 -22.27 22.21
C LYS A 295 36.01 -21.43 21.17
N SER A 296 36.71 -20.54 20.48
CA SER A 296 36.14 -19.53 19.60
C SER A 296 35.96 -19.98 18.15
N ARG A 297 36.61 -21.08 17.74
CA ARG A 297 36.31 -21.74 16.46
C ARG A 297 34.89 -22.31 16.49
N MET A 298 34.16 -22.16 15.40
CA MET A 298 32.80 -22.69 15.30
C MET A 298 32.47 -23.09 13.86
N ASP A 299 32.04 -24.33 13.69
CA ASP A 299 31.39 -24.85 12.49
C ASP A 299 29.95 -25.20 12.87
N ALA A 300 29.00 -24.46 12.31
CA ALA A 300 27.58 -24.66 12.60
C ALA A 300 26.80 -24.92 11.31
N GLN A 301 25.81 -25.79 11.42
CA GLN A 301 24.86 -26.07 10.36
C GLN A 301 23.46 -26.13 10.94
N GLU A 302 22.52 -25.51 10.26
CA GLU A 302 21.11 -25.60 10.57
C GLU A 302 20.31 -25.99 9.32
N VAL A 303 19.45 -27.00 9.45
CA VAL A 303 18.46 -27.36 8.44
C VAL A 303 17.09 -26.98 8.98
N SER A 304 16.47 -25.98 8.37
CA SER A 304 15.21 -25.40 8.83
C SER A 304 14.07 -25.70 7.86
N PHE A 305 12.89 -25.91 8.44
CA PHE A 305 11.62 -25.96 7.75
C PHE A 305 10.64 -25.03 8.46
N GLY A 306 9.87 -24.28 7.68
CA GLY A 306 8.91 -23.31 8.17
C GLY A 306 7.65 -23.27 7.33
N TYR A 307 6.54 -22.94 7.97
CA TYR A 307 5.27 -22.71 7.32
C TYR A 307 4.60 -21.48 7.89
N ARG A 308 3.99 -20.69 7.01
CA ARG A 308 3.25 -19.48 7.36
C ARG A 308 1.94 -19.45 6.59
N GLU A 309 0.83 -19.41 7.30
CA GLU A 309 -0.53 -19.48 6.72
C GLU A 309 -1.33 -18.24 7.13
N PRO A 310 -2.25 -17.75 6.28
CA PRO A 310 -3.27 -16.81 6.73
C PRO A 310 -4.00 -17.32 7.98
N TRP A 311 -4.26 -16.41 8.91
CA TRP A 311 -4.95 -16.67 10.16
C TRP A 311 -5.93 -15.53 10.45
N ARG A 312 -6.90 -15.79 11.34
CA ARG A 312 -8.01 -14.90 11.72
C ARG A 312 -7.69 -13.40 11.62
N ARG A 313 -8.67 -12.62 11.09
CA ARG A 313 -8.61 -11.15 10.98
C ARG A 313 -7.35 -10.65 10.26
N GLY A 314 -7.02 -11.26 9.11
CA GLY A 314 -5.92 -10.83 8.25
C GLY A 314 -4.53 -11.04 8.86
N GLY A 315 -4.46 -11.81 9.95
CA GLY A 315 -3.21 -12.23 10.55
C GLY A 315 -2.55 -13.37 9.78
N ARG A 316 -1.38 -13.80 10.26
CA ARG A 316 -0.70 -15.00 9.78
C ARG A 316 -0.17 -15.78 10.96
N ALA A 317 -0.48 -17.07 11.02
CA ALA A 317 0.17 -17.99 11.95
C ALA A 317 1.42 -18.56 11.28
N PHE A 318 2.43 -18.89 12.07
CA PHE A 318 3.62 -19.55 11.56
C PHE A 318 4.19 -20.54 12.56
N PHE A 319 4.90 -21.54 12.03
CA PHE A 319 5.73 -22.43 12.81
C PHE A 319 7.06 -22.69 12.10
N ARG A 320 8.08 -23.03 12.88
CA ARG A 320 9.42 -23.37 12.42
C ARG A 320 9.98 -24.53 13.23
N ILE A 321 10.66 -25.43 12.55
CA ILE A 321 11.49 -26.48 13.12
C ILE A 321 12.88 -26.39 12.50
N ALA A 322 13.93 -26.57 13.30
CA ALA A 322 15.30 -26.46 12.83
C ALA A 322 16.22 -27.46 13.51
N ALA A 323 16.82 -28.36 12.73
CA ALA A 323 17.86 -29.27 13.21
C ALA A 323 19.21 -28.54 13.17
N ALA A 324 19.87 -28.43 14.33
CA ALA A 324 21.13 -27.73 14.49
C ALA A 324 22.26 -28.69 14.83
N ARG A 325 23.43 -28.47 14.25
CA ARG A 325 24.71 -29.08 14.60
C ARG A 325 25.73 -27.98 14.79
N VAL A 326 26.46 -28.00 15.90
CA VAL A 326 27.48 -27.01 16.23
C VAL A 326 28.72 -27.73 16.70
N ALA A 327 29.89 -27.43 16.13
CA ALA A 327 31.16 -27.99 16.53
C ALA A 327 32.19 -26.88 16.77
N SER A 328 33.02 -27.02 17.79
CA SER A 328 34.17 -26.13 18.08
C SER A 328 35.52 -26.79 17.75
N GLY A 329 35.49 -28.09 17.44
CA GLY A 329 36.62 -29.01 17.56
C GLY A 329 37.20 -29.01 18.98
N GLU A 330 38.40 -29.56 19.15
CA GLU A 330 38.91 -30.02 20.45
C GLU A 330 40.07 -29.18 20.99
N VAL A 331 40.04 -28.87 22.30
CA VAL A 331 41.19 -28.32 23.00
C VAL A 331 42.27 -29.39 23.09
N ASP A 332 43.49 -29.07 22.65
CA ASP A 332 44.64 -29.94 22.84
C ASP A 332 45.12 -29.87 24.30
N PRO A 333 45.00 -30.96 25.09
CA PRO A 333 45.38 -30.95 26.50
C PRO A 333 46.91 -30.91 26.70
N THR A 334 47.71 -31.15 25.65
CA THR A 334 49.18 -31.06 25.71
C THR A 334 49.67 -29.62 25.61
N GLU A 335 48.88 -28.74 24.98
CA GLU A 335 49.10 -27.29 24.93
C GLU A 335 48.57 -26.64 26.22
N GLU A 336 49.24 -26.91 27.33
CA GLU A 336 48.72 -26.59 28.67
C GLU A 336 48.35 -25.10 28.81
N ALA A 337 49.10 -24.18 28.20
CA ALA A 337 48.81 -22.75 28.20
C ALA A 337 47.42 -22.45 27.63
N GLU A 338 47.13 -23.01 26.45
CA GLU A 338 45.83 -22.85 25.80
C GLU A 338 44.73 -23.59 26.55
N ALA A 339 45.00 -24.83 26.96
CA ALA A 339 44.03 -25.67 27.66
C ALA A 339 43.57 -25.06 28.99
N SER A 340 44.48 -24.40 29.72
CA SER A 340 44.14 -23.76 31.00
C SER A 340 43.12 -22.61 30.91
N THR A 341 42.87 -22.09 29.71
CA THR A 341 41.88 -21.04 29.44
C THR A 341 40.50 -21.60 29.06
N PHE A 342 40.28 -22.89 29.25
CA PHE A 342 39.01 -23.57 28.96
C PHE A 342 38.45 -24.26 30.21
N GLY A 343 37.15 -24.05 30.47
CA GLY A 343 36.49 -24.58 31.67
C GLY A 343 37.32 -24.24 32.92
N SER A 344 37.49 -25.18 33.82
CA SER A 344 38.43 -25.10 34.94
C SER A 344 39.61 -26.06 34.79
N PHE A 345 40.05 -26.27 33.54
CA PHE A 345 41.18 -27.13 33.20
C PHE A 345 42.47 -26.73 33.93
N LEU A 346 42.68 -25.44 34.21
CA LEU A 346 43.82 -24.97 35.02
C LEU A 346 44.01 -25.77 36.33
N LEU A 347 42.92 -26.23 36.94
CA LEU A 347 42.91 -26.87 38.26
C LEU A 347 43.09 -28.39 38.23
N CYS A 348 42.73 -29.07 37.13
CA CYS A 348 42.88 -30.53 36.99
C CYS A 348 43.95 -30.95 35.98
N GLN A 349 44.27 -30.09 35.01
CA GLN A 349 45.28 -30.33 33.98
C GLN A 349 45.09 -31.69 33.31
N ARG A 350 46.11 -32.56 33.29
CA ARG A 350 46.02 -33.90 32.68
C ARG A 350 45.13 -34.88 33.46
N LEU A 351 44.67 -34.51 34.65
CA LEU A 351 43.82 -35.33 35.52
C LEU A 351 42.31 -35.03 35.35
N CYS A 352 41.92 -34.17 34.41
CA CYS A 352 40.51 -33.86 34.18
C CYS A 352 39.73 -35.11 33.73
N ALA A 353 38.46 -35.25 34.14
CA ALA A 353 37.65 -36.46 34.06
C ALA A 353 37.18 -36.85 32.63
N GLY A 354 37.84 -36.33 31.59
CA GLY A 354 37.53 -36.54 30.17
C GLY A 354 37.08 -35.26 29.47
N PRO A 355 37.34 -35.12 28.15
CA PRO A 355 36.99 -33.92 27.39
C PRO A 355 35.47 -33.77 27.26
N PRO A 356 34.93 -32.53 27.21
CA PRO A 356 33.54 -32.30 26.89
C PRO A 356 33.20 -32.76 25.46
N ALA A 357 31.91 -32.91 25.19
CA ALA A 357 31.45 -33.05 23.81
C ALA A 357 31.70 -31.75 23.02
N TRP A 358 32.65 -31.81 22.08
CA TRP A 358 33.04 -30.72 21.19
C TRP A 358 32.11 -30.50 19.99
N THR A 359 31.07 -31.32 19.89
CA THR A 359 29.98 -31.20 18.93
C THR A 359 28.66 -31.38 19.66
N GLN A 360 27.71 -30.49 19.40
CA GLN A 360 26.36 -30.52 19.95
C GLN A 360 25.35 -30.58 18.81
N THR A 361 24.30 -31.37 19.00
CA THR A 361 23.19 -31.49 18.07
C THR A 361 21.87 -31.32 18.80
N GLY A 362 20.86 -30.80 18.11
CA GLY A 362 19.54 -30.66 18.68
C GLY A 362 18.52 -30.17 17.68
N VAL A 363 17.26 -30.10 18.11
CA VAL A 363 16.15 -29.60 17.30
C VAL A 363 15.46 -28.45 18.01
N ALA A 364 15.41 -27.30 17.34
CA ALA A 364 14.72 -26.13 17.80
C ALA A 364 13.32 -26.02 17.19
N PHE A 365 12.43 -25.36 17.92
CA PHE A 365 11.04 -25.15 17.55
C PHE A 365 10.65 -23.70 17.83
N ALA A 366 9.81 -23.13 16.96
CA ALA A 366 9.16 -21.85 17.21
C ALA A 366 7.76 -21.85 16.60
N VAL A 367 6.82 -21.21 17.29
CA VAL A 367 5.47 -20.92 16.80
C VAL A 367 5.16 -19.45 17.06
N GLY A 368 4.34 -18.85 16.21
CA GLY A 368 3.98 -17.46 16.37
C GLY A 368 2.83 -17.02 15.49
N THR A 369 2.48 -15.75 15.66
CA THR A 369 1.44 -15.08 14.89
C THR A 369 1.88 -13.67 14.54
N GLN A 370 1.39 -13.16 13.42
CA GLN A 370 1.62 -11.80 12.94
C GLN A 370 0.29 -11.16 12.55
N PHE A 371 -0.07 -10.04 13.19
CA PHE A 371 -1.25 -9.24 12.90
C PHE A 371 -0.82 -7.84 12.48
N GLU A 372 -0.90 -7.51 11.19
CA GLU A 372 -0.50 -6.22 10.60
C GLU A 372 0.86 -5.68 11.08
N LYS A 373 0.86 -5.02 12.24
CA LYS A 373 1.96 -4.34 12.90
C LYS A 373 2.62 -5.16 14.02
N LEU A 374 1.90 -6.08 14.66
CA LEU A 374 2.35 -6.87 15.79
C LEU A 374 2.75 -8.29 15.35
N ARG A 375 3.89 -8.79 15.80
CA ARG A 375 4.30 -10.19 15.70
C ARG A 375 4.63 -10.71 17.09
N LEU A 376 4.11 -11.87 17.42
CA LEU A 376 4.37 -12.58 18.68
C LEU A 376 4.93 -13.96 18.35
N ASP A 377 5.93 -14.39 19.10
CA ASP A 377 6.51 -15.72 18.92
C ASP A 377 7.04 -16.31 20.23
N ILE A 378 7.04 -17.64 20.30
CA ILE A 378 7.59 -18.44 21.39
C ILE A 378 8.22 -19.70 20.81
N GLY A 379 9.30 -20.16 21.42
CA GLY A 379 10.05 -21.31 20.96
C GLY A 379 11.06 -21.80 21.99
N ALA A 380 11.93 -22.71 21.56
CA ALA A 380 13.03 -23.21 22.36
C ALA A 380 14.33 -23.22 21.55
N SER A 381 15.46 -22.99 22.22
CA SER A 381 16.77 -23.35 21.67
C SER A 381 16.85 -24.87 21.42
N PRO A 382 17.80 -25.36 20.62
CA PRO A 382 17.81 -26.76 20.20
C PRO A 382 17.76 -27.76 21.37
N ILE A 383 16.68 -28.55 21.41
CA ILE A 383 16.51 -29.64 22.37
C ILE A 383 17.52 -30.73 21.99
N GLY A 384 18.39 -31.09 22.93
CA GLY A 384 19.57 -31.94 22.72
C GLY A 384 20.87 -31.26 23.14
N PHE A 385 20.88 -29.92 23.18
CA PHE A 385 22.01 -29.16 23.74
C PHE A 385 22.13 -29.32 25.26
N PRO A 386 23.34 -29.13 25.82
CA PRO A 386 23.56 -29.15 27.27
C PRO A 386 22.71 -28.14 28.03
N VAL A 387 22.40 -26.99 27.42
CA VAL A 387 21.51 -25.96 27.96
C VAL A 387 20.40 -25.66 26.96
N VAL A 388 19.16 -25.90 27.37
CA VAL A 388 17.95 -25.59 26.59
C VAL A 388 17.23 -24.40 27.20
N ASN A 389 16.84 -23.44 26.36
CA ASN A 389 16.25 -22.16 26.76
C ASN A 389 14.88 -21.96 26.10
N LEU A 390 13.88 -21.54 26.87
CA LEU A 390 12.60 -21.02 26.34
C LEU A 390 12.79 -19.60 25.78
N VAL A 391 12.57 -19.39 24.49
CA VAL A 391 12.83 -18.12 23.80
C VAL A 391 11.55 -17.57 23.19
N GLY A 392 11.53 -16.29 22.84
CA GLY A 392 10.34 -15.66 22.28
C GLY A 392 10.47 -14.15 22.17
N GLY A 393 9.43 -13.50 21.67
CA GLY A 393 9.40 -12.05 21.61
C GLY A 393 8.10 -11.45 21.09
N ALA A 394 8.00 -10.15 21.28
CA ALA A 394 6.98 -9.29 20.72
C ALA A 394 7.66 -8.21 19.88
N PHE A 395 7.30 -8.16 18.60
CA PHE A 395 7.76 -7.17 17.65
C PHE A 395 6.59 -6.31 17.21
N TYR A 396 6.73 -4.99 17.28
CA TYR A 396 5.73 -4.03 16.80
C TYR A 396 6.36 -3.06 15.81
N LYS A 397 5.66 -2.74 14.73
CA LYS A 397 6.06 -1.68 13.78
C LYS A 397 4.99 -0.61 13.66
N GLY A 398 5.41 0.63 13.50
CA GLY A 398 4.52 1.77 13.36
C GLY A 398 5.12 2.89 12.51
N GLU A 399 4.29 3.89 12.25
CA GLU A 399 4.66 5.10 11.52
C GLU A 399 4.24 6.30 12.37
N LEU A 400 5.09 7.34 12.38
CA LEU A 400 4.87 8.61 13.08
C LEU A 400 5.33 9.74 12.16
N GLY A 401 4.38 10.31 11.41
CA GLY A 401 4.68 11.32 10.39
C GLY A 401 5.63 10.76 9.33
N ALA A 402 6.78 11.43 9.14
CA ALA A 402 7.82 11.01 8.19
C ALA A 402 8.75 9.89 8.70
N TYR A 403 8.52 9.39 9.92
CA TYR A 403 9.37 8.39 10.55
C TYR A 403 8.65 7.06 10.62
N SER A 404 9.36 5.97 10.30
CA SER A 404 8.93 4.62 10.65
C SER A 404 9.70 4.14 11.87
N TYR A 405 9.06 3.36 12.72
CA TYR A 405 9.71 2.79 13.90
C TYR A 405 9.32 1.34 14.10
N SER A 406 10.18 0.59 14.77
CA SER A 406 9.86 -0.75 15.27
C SER A 406 10.46 -0.99 16.65
N ILE A 407 9.73 -1.71 17.48
CA ILE A 407 10.11 -2.10 18.83
C ILE A 407 10.14 -3.62 18.88
N ASP A 408 11.24 -4.19 19.33
CA ASP A 408 11.44 -5.63 19.51
C ASP A 408 11.79 -5.90 20.97
N ALA A 409 10.86 -6.46 21.72
CA ALA A 409 11.08 -6.94 23.08
C ALA A 409 11.19 -8.46 23.03
N SER A 410 12.38 -9.01 23.26
CA SER A 410 12.62 -10.43 23.03
C SER A 410 13.66 -11.06 23.96
N ARG A 411 13.55 -12.39 24.07
CA ARG A 411 14.55 -13.30 24.64
C ARG A 411 15.03 -14.23 23.54
N ARG A 412 16.31 -14.15 23.17
CA ARG A 412 16.92 -14.92 22.06
C ARG A 412 18.21 -15.59 22.54
N PRO A 413 18.58 -16.79 22.04
CA PRO A 413 19.88 -17.39 22.40
C PRO A 413 21.01 -16.61 21.73
N LEU A 414 22.24 -16.76 22.21
CA LEU A 414 23.41 -16.07 21.66
C LEU A 414 24.31 -17.05 20.89
N GLU A 415 24.41 -16.87 19.58
CA GLU A 415 25.00 -17.86 18.66
C GLU A 415 26.45 -17.61 18.28
N SER A 416 27.18 -16.87 19.11
CA SER A 416 28.55 -16.47 18.80
C SER A 416 29.54 -17.63 18.81
N THR A 417 29.33 -18.63 19.67
CA THR A 417 30.19 -19.82 19.83
C THR A 417 29.37 -21.02 20.28
N LEU A 418 29.98 -22.23 20.27
CA LEU A 418 29.36 -23.42 20.85
C LEU A 418 28.98 -23.21 22.33
N LEU A 419 29.86 -22.59 23.11
CA LEU A 419 29.60 -22.34 24.53
C LEU A 419 28.44 -21.37 24.74
N SER A 420 28.40 -20.26 24.00
CA SER A 420 27.30 -19.30 24.09
C SER A 420 25.97 -19.89 23.61
N TYR A 421 25.98 -20.71 22.56
CA TYR A 421 24.76 -21.22 21.96
C TYR A 421 24.20 -22.45 22.67
N ALA A 422 25.02 -23.50 22.81
CA ALA A 422 24.62 -24.80 23.31
C ALA A 422 24.98 -25.02 24.78
N GLY A 423 26.06 -24.39 25.24
CA GLY A 423 26.71 -24.72 26.50
C GLY A 423 27.64 -25.93 26.38
N SER A 424 28.38 -26.20 27.45
CA SER A 424 29.34 -27.30 27.56
C SER A 424 29.38 -27.86 28.99
N ARG A 425 30.15 -28.93 29.23
CA ARG A 425 30.33 -29.56 30.55
C ARG A 425 31.77 -29.42 31.05
N ASP A 426 31.94 -28.83 32.21
CA ASP A 426 33.25 -28.45 32.73
C ASP A 426 34.12 -29.70 32.96
N PRO A 427 35.35 -29.78 32.40
CA PRO A 427 36.15 -31.01 32.44
C PRO A 427 36.67 -31.38 33.84
N ASN A 428 36.69 -30.43 34.78
CA ASN A 428 37.11 -30.64 36.17
C ASN A 428 35.92 -31.00 37.06
N THR A 429 34.90 -30.15 37.09
CA THR A 429 33.79 -30.23 38.05
C THR A 429 32.59 -31.02 37.52
N GLY A 430 32.56 -31.32 36.21
CA GLY A 430 31.43 -31.98 35.55
C GLY A 430 30.16 -31.11 35.46
N ARG A 431 30.20 -29.84 35.89
CA ARG A 431 29.06 -28.93 35.88
C ARG A 431 28.81 -28.36 34.48
N THR A 432 27.56 -28.28 34.06
CA THR A 432 27.19 -27.64 32.78
C THR A 432 27.30 -26.12 32.89
N TRP A 433 27.84 -25.44 31.87
CA TRP A 433 27.84 -23.98 31.77
C TRP A 433 27.66 -23.47 30.34
N GLY A 434 27.30 -22.19 30.18
CA GLY A 434 27.04 -21.56 28.89
C GLY A 434 25.54 -21.48 28.55
N GLY A 435 25.19 -21.60 27.26
CA GLY A 435 23.81 -21.50 26.79
C GLY A 435 23.20 -20.13 27.10
N VAL A 436 23.89 -19.09 26.66
CA VAL A 436 23.59 -17.70 26.94
C VAL A 436 22.38 -17.24 26.12
N VAL A 437 21.51 -16.47 26.76
CA VAL A 437 20.43 -15.74 26.12
C VAL A 437 20.62 -14.25 26.29
N THR A 438 20.15 -13.47 25.31
CA THR A 438 19.95 -12.03 25.45
C THR A 438 18.46 -11.78 25.69
N THR A 439 18.12 -11.02 26.71
CA THR A 439 16.75 -10.58 27.03
C THR A 439 16.73 -9.07 27.06
N GLY A 440 15.95 -8.42 26.20
CA GLY A 440 16.02 -6.98 26.10
C GLY A 440 14.99 -6.36 25.16
N VAL A 441 15.17 -5.06 24.95
CA VAL A 441 14.34 -4.25 24.07
C VAL A 441 15.24 -3.53 23.07
N ARG A 442 14.81 -3.54 21.81
CA ARG A 442 15.45 -2.85 20.70
C ARG A 442 14.45 -1.92 20.03
N LEU A 443 14.80 -0.65 19.90
CA LEU A 443 14.07 0.35 19.14
C LEU A 443 14.84 0.64 17.85
N ASN A 444 14.17 0.56 16.71
CA ASN A 444 14.67 1.06 15.44
C ASN A 444 13.79 2.19 14.97
N VAL A 445 14.40 3.26 14.49
CA VAL A 445 13.72 4.44 13.91
C VAL A 445 14.40 4.74 12.59
N SER A 446 13.62 4.95 11.54
CA SER A 446 14.13 5.37 10.24
C SER A 446 13.30 6.49 9.64
N ARG A 447 13.97 7.33 8.86
CA ARG A 447 13.38 8.33 7.99
C ARG A 447 13.84 8.05 6.59
N ASP A 448 12.94 7.48 5.80
CA ASP A 448 13.19 7.12 4.42
C ASP A 448 11.88 7.21 3.65
N SER A 449 11.71 8.30 2.89
CA SER A 449 10.51 8.55 2.09
C SER A 449 10.62 8.01 0.67
N GLY A 450 11.60 7.13 0.40
CA GLY A 450 11.85 6.56 -0.93
C GLY A 450 12.60 7.48 -1.90
N GLY A 451 13.00 8.68 -1.46
CA GLY A 451 13.80 9.63 -2.23
C GLY A 451 15.30 9.30 -2.23
N ASP A 452 16.14 10.29 -2.52
CA ASP A 452 17.59 10.07 -2.67
C ASP A 452 18.32 9.82 -1.35
N TYR A 453 17.71 10.13 -0.21
CA TYR A 453 18.35 10.06 1.10
C TYR A 453 17.52 9.23 2.07
N GLY A 454 18.22 8.49 2.92
CA GLY A 454 17.62 7.80 4.06
C GLY A 454 18.54 7.84 5.27
N ALA A 455 17.94 7.86 6.45
CA ALA A 455 18.63 7.77 7.72
C ALA A 455 17.92 6.79 8.65
N TRP A 456 18.70 6.13 9.50
CA TRP A 456 18.17 5.17 10.46
C TRP A 456 19.02 5.16 11.73
N SER A 457 18.41 4.75 12.83
CA SER A 457 19.08 4.51 14.09
C SER A 457 18.42 3.35 14.83
N LEU A 458 19.24 2.57 15.51
CA LEU A 458 18.85 1.43 16.31
C LEU A 458 19.48 1.58 17.69
N ALA A 459 18.67 1.50 18.74
CA ALA A 459 19.13 1.50 20.12
C ALA A 459 18.62 0.23 20.82
N GLY A 460 19.47 -0.40 21.63
CA GLY A 460 19.11 -1.63 22.32
C GLY A 460 19.69 -1.70 23.73
N LEU A 461 18.92 -2.28 24.64
CA LEU A 461 19.31 -2.57 26.02
C LEU A 461 19.00 -4.03 26.32
N TYR A 462 20.00 -4.78 26.77
CA TYR A 462 19.90 -6.23 26.96
C TYR A 462 20.55 -6.68 28.26
N ARG A 463 19.93 -7.69 28.87
CA ARG A 463 20.48 -8.54 29.92
C ARG A 463 20.95 -9.86 29.29
N LEU A 464 22.17 -10.26 29.53
CA LEU A 464 22.75 -11.52 29.08
C LEU A 464 22.90 -12.45 30.27
N THR A 465 22.28 -13.62 30.18
CA THR A 465 22.27 -14.64 31.26
C THR A 465 22.51 -16.02 30.68
N GLY A 466 23.08 -16.94 31.46
CA GLY A 466 23.33 -18.32 31.05
C GLY A 466 23.43 -19.26 32.25
N ARG A 467 23.53 -20.56 32.01
CA ARG A 467 23.74 -21.54 33.08
C ARG A 467 25.17 -21.39 33.60
N ASN A 468 25.36 -21.06 34.88
CA ASN A 468 26.70 -20.85 35.46
C ASN A 468 27.57 -19.88 34.63
N VAL A 469 26.96 -18.79 34.15
CA VAL A 469 27.64 -17.71 33.43
C VAL A 469 27.45 -16.42 34.21
N LYS A 470 28.48 -15.58 34.28
CA LYS A 470 28.40 -14.24 34.86
C LYS A 470 27.38 -13.40 34.07
N ASP A 471 26.33 -12.96 34.77
CA ASP A 471 25.35 -12.04 34.20
C ASP A 471 26.04 -10.77 33.68
N ASN A 472 25.56 -10.27 32.54
CA ASN A 472 26.13 -9.10 31.87
C ASN A 472 25.01 -8.22 31.33
N ASP A 473 25.26 -6.92 31.21
CA ASP A 473 24.33 -5.94 30.66
C ASP A 473 24.97 -5.29 29.44
N LYS A 474 24.24 -5.22 28.33
CA LYS A 474 24.68 -4.63 27.06
C LYS A 474 23.79 -3.45 26.70
N ALA A 475 24.42 -2.32 26.40
CA ALA A 475 23.80 -1.21 25.67
C ALA A 475 24.40 -1.11 24.27
N GLU A 476 23.55 -0.91 23.26
CA GLU A 476 23.97 -0.65 21.89
C GLU A 476 23.27 0.56 21.29
N LEU A 477 24.02 1.29 20.46
CA LEU A 477 23.51 2.32 19.58
C LEU A 477 24.16 2.16 18.22
N MET A 478 23.34 2.11 17.18
CA MET A 478 23.76 2.20 15.79
C MET A 478 23.03 3.37 15.13
N ALA A 479 23.73 4.04 14.22
CA ALA A 479 23.13 5.07 13.39
C ALA A 479 23.76 5.03 12.01
N GLY A 480 22.97 5.27 10.98
CA GLY A 480 23.46 5.34 9.62
C GLY A 480 22.67 6.29 8.76
N ALA A 481 23.34 6.81 7.73
CA ALA A 481 22.73 7.61 6.69
C ALA A 481 23.30 7.17 5.35
N TYR A 482 22.49 7.25 4.30
CA TYR A 482 22.89 6.85 2.97
C TYR A 482 22.25 7.73 1.90
N ARG A 483 22.90 7.77 0.74
CA ARG A 483 22.41 8.38 -0.48
C ARG A 483 22.25 7.32 -1.56
N ARG A 484 21.09 7.28 -2.19
CA ARG A 484 20.83 6.50 -3.40
C ARG A 484 21.42 7.24 -4.60
N LEU A 485 22.46 6.66 -5.18
CA LEU A 485 23.12 7.13 -6.41
C LEU A 485 22.33 6.71 -7.66
N VAL A 486 21.64 5.57 -7.57
CA VAL A 486 20.63 5.10 -8.52
C VAL A 486 19.39 4.75 -7.71
N ASN A 487 18.23 5.28 -8.09
CA ASN A 487 16.96 5.07 -7.40
C ASN A 487 15.82 4.82 -8.40
N GLU A 488 15.82 3.63 -9.00
CA GLU A 488 14.83 3.19 -9.98
C GLU A 488 13.96 2.08 -9.38
N GLU A 489 12.77 1.83 -9.95
CA GLU A 489 11.83 0.81 -9.45
C GLU A 489 12.44 -0.62 -9.38
N HIS A 490 13.39 -0.91 -10.26
CA HIS A 490 13.98 -2.24 -10.41
C HIS A 490 15.48 -2.27 -10.15
N ARG A 491 16.09 -1.13 -9.75
CA ARG A 491 17.53 -1.02 -9.53
C ARG A 491 17.83 0.10 -8.54
N GLN A 492 18.62 -0.22 -7.53
CA GLN A 492 19.09 0.75 -6.54
C GLN A 492 20.59 0.57 -6.28
N LEU A 493 21.31 1.69 -6.24
CA LEU A 493 22.70 1.76 -5.79
C LEU A 493 22.77 2.84 -4.73
N ALA A 494 23.28 2.52 -3.55
CA ALA A 494 23.43 3.49 -2.48
C ALA A 494 24.81 3.39 -1.83
N ALA A 495 25.32 4.52 -1.37
CA ALA A 495 26.51 4.63 -0.55
C ALA A 495 26.13 5.31 0.77
N GLY A 496 26.71 4.87 1.87
CA GLY A 496 26.37 5.40 3.19
C GLY A 496 27.50 5.38 4.18
N VAL A 497 27.16 5.79 5.39
CA VAL A 497 27.99 5.75 6.58
C VAL A 497 27.19 5.07 7.69
N THR A 498 27.86 4.28 8.51
CA THR A 498 27.27 3.62 9.67
C THR A 498 28.21 3.69 10.85
N THR A 499 27.67 4.07 12.00
CA THR A 499 28.38 4.10 13.27
C THR A 499 27.74 3.09 14.21
N MET A 500 28.56 2.38 14.98
CA MET A 500 28.12 1.45 16.01
C MET A 500 28.86 1.73 17.31
N LEU A 501 28.12 1.75 18.42
CA LEU A 501 28.63 1.96 19.77
C LEU A 501 28.06 0.86 20.68
N TRP A 502 28.92 0.14 21.40
CA TRP A 502 28.51 -0.82 22.42
C TRP A 502 29.17 -0.55 23.76
N ARG A 503 28.48 -0.95 24.82
CA ARG A 503 29.00 -1.01 26.18
C ARG A 503 28.50 -2.25 26.88
N PHE A 504 29.40 -3.00 27.50
CA PHE A 504 29.06 -4.11 28.37
C PHE A 504 29.41 -3.78 29.83
N SER A 505 28.66 -4.31 30.79
CA SER A 505 28.97 -4.14 32.23
C SER A 505 30.15 -5.00 32.66
N GLU A 506 30.30 -6.19 32.08
CA GLU A 506 31.32 -7.19 32.43
C GLU A 506 32.12 -7.67 31.21
N ASN A 507 33.34 -8.16 31.44
CA ASN A 507 34.05 -9.00 30.46
C ASN A 507 33.71 -10.47 30.75
N ALA A 508 32.81 -11.04 29.95
CA ALA A 508 32.34 -12.43 30.04
C ALA A 508 32.64 -13.22 28.75
N GLY A 509 33.58 -12.73 27.94
CA GLY A 509 33.84 -13.26 26.60
C GLY A 509 34.83 -14.40 26.50
N GLU A 510 35.36 -14.82 27.65
CA GLU A 510 36.37 -15.87 27.75
C GLU A 510 35.72 -17.26 27.84
N PHE A 511 36.54 -18.30 28.02
CA PHE A 511 36.07 -19.70 27.93
C PHE A 511 36.30 -20.53 29.19
N THR A 512 36.83 -19.93 30.26
CA THR A 512 36.87 -20.59 31.57
C THR A 512 35.50 -20.67 32.21
N PHE A 513 35.33 -21.56 33.19
CA PHE A 513 34.06 -21.79 33.87
C PHE A 513 33.53 -20.47 34.49
N GLY A 514 32.27 -20.11 34.20
CA GLY A 514 31.70 -18.83 34.61
C GLY A 514 31.68 -17.77 33.51
N HIS A 515 32.46 -17.92 32.44
CA HIS A 515 32.37 -17.08 31.24
C HIS A 515 31.40 -17.66 30.20
N GLY A 516 30.97 -16.82 29.26
CA GLY A 516 29.96 -17.17 28.27
C GLY A 516 30.49 -17.40 26.86
N GLY A 517 31.76 -17.10 26.57
CA GLY A 517 32.36 -17.30 25.24
C GLY A 517 31.81 -16.39 24.15
N TYR A 518 31.34 -15.18 24.49
CA TYR A 518 30.79 -14.20 23.53
C TYR A 518 31.52 -12.85 23.61
N TYR A 519 31.68 -12.17 22.46
CA TYR A 519 32.41 -10.90 22.44
C TYR A 519 31.70 -9.81 23.27
N SER A 520 32.33 -9.39 24.37
CA SER A 520 31.77 -8.45 25.36
C SER A 520 32.78 -7.38 25.81
N PRO A 521 33.25 -6.51 24.90
CA PRO A 521 34.19 -5.45 25.28
C PRO A 521 33.52 -4.46 26.24
N LYS A 522 34.32 -3.83 27.12
CA LYS A 522 33.89 -2.71 27.98
C LYS A 522 33.24 -1.61 27.14
N THR A 523 33.92 -1.22 26.07
CA THR A 523 33.46 -0.24 25.09
C THR A 523 33.85 -0.73 23.70
N TYR A 524 32.98 -0.50 22.73
CA TYR A 524 33.26 -0.70 21.32
C TYR A 524 32.72 0.49 20.55
N ALA A 525 33.50 0.99 19.60
CA ALA A 525 33.07 1.98 18.64
C ALA A 525 33.54 1.58 17.24
N SER A 526 32.71 1.78 16.23
CA SER A 526 33.14 1.62 14.84
C SER A 526 32.47 2.60 13.89
N LEU A 527 33.17 2.86 12.79
CA LEU A 527 32.69 3.63 11.64
C LEU A 527 32.88 2.79 10.39
N ALA A 528 31.82 2.63 9.60
CA ALA A 528 31.79 1.82 8.39
C ALA A 528 31.24 2.62 7.21
N LEU A 529 31.76 2.32 6.01
CA LEU A 529 31.34 2.93 4.74
C LEU A 529 30.75 1.84 3.83
N PRO A 530 29.43 1.57 3.92
CA PRO A 530 28.78 0.58 3.06
C PRO A 530 28.41 1.14 1.68
N VAL A 531 28.54 0.29 0.67
CA VAL A 531 27.93 0.43 -0.66
C VAL A 531 26.98 -0.73 -0.87
N THR A 532 25.74 -0.45 -1.23
CA THR A 532 24.69 -1.45 -1.48
C THR A 532 24.19 -1.35 -2.90
N PHE A 533 24.05 -2.49 -3.57
CA PHE A 533 23.42 -2.64 -4.87
C PHE A 533 22.25 -3.61 -4.76
N ALA A 534 21.11 -3.27 -5.33
CA ALA A 534 19.95 -4.14 -5.44
C ALA A 534 19.35 -4.03 -6.83
N MET A 535 18.93 -5.15 -7.40
CA MET A 535 18.20 -5.17 -8.67
C MET A 535 17.17 -6.28 -8.69
N ARG A 536 16.11 -6.09 -9.46
CA ARG A 536 15.13 -7.13 -9.74
C ARG A 536 14.72 -7.15 -11.21
N SER A 537 14.40 -8.33 -11.72
CA SER A 537 13.71 -8.57 -12.98
C SER A 537 12.35 -9.23 -12.68
N ALA A 538 11.64 -9.68 -13.72
CA ALA A 538 10.39 -10.42 -13.55
C ALA A 538 10.54 -11.72 -12.74
N ARG A 539 11.73 -12.34 -12.73
CA ARG A 539 11.98 -13.62 -12.05
C ARG A 539 13.17 -13.64 -11.11
N THR A 540 14.05 -12.65 -11.15
CA THR A 540 15.29 -12.66 -10.35
C THR A 540 15.37 -11.42 -9.48
N SER A 541 15.80 -11.58 -8.23
CA SER A 541 16.18 -10.48 -7.33
C SER A 541 17.61 -10.69 -6.87
N LEU A 542 18.44 -9.67 -6.97
CA LEU A 542 19.83 -9.68 -6.54
C LEU A 542 20.07 -8.53 -5.56
N TYR A 543 20.94 -8.79 -4.60
CA TYR A 543 21.40 -7.84 -3.60
C TYR A 543 22.87 -8.06 -3.32
N ALA A 544 23.64 -6.98 -3.18
CA ALA A 544 25.02 -7.01 -2.73
C ALA A 544 25.31 -5.82 -1.82
N ARG A 545 26.11 -6.03 -0.78
CA ARG A 545 26.65 -5.00 0.10
C ARG A 545 28.14 -5.24 0.28
N ALA A 546 28.95 -4.23 0.04
CA ALA A 546 30.36 -4.20 0.43
C ALA A 546 30.57 -3.09 1.46
N SER A 547 31.45 -3.29 2.44
CA SER A 547 31.79 -2.25 3.41
C SER A 547 33.21 -2.40 3.91
N VAL A 548 33.83 -1.26 4.21
CA VAL A 548 35.08 -1.15 4.97
C VAL A 548 34.81 -0.40 6.27
N SER A 549 35.52 -0.77 7.34
CA SER A 549 35.32 -0.16 8.64
C SER A 549 36.61 0.03 9.44
N VAL A 550 36.55 0.96 10.38
CA VAL A 550 37.54 1.14 11.45
C VAL A 550 36.84 1.01 12.79
N SER A 551 37.51 0.42 13.77
CA SER A 551 36.95 0.15 15.09
C SER A 551 37.97 0.35 16.22
N TRP A 552 37.44 0.57 17.41
CA TRP A 552 38.17 0.73 18.66
C TRP A 552 37.47 -0.08 19.75
N SER A 553 38.23 -0.80 20.57
CA SER A 553 37.63 -1.63 21.63
C SER A 553 38.51 -1.70 22.87
N GLU A 554 37.89 -1.63 24.04
CA GLU A 554 38.55 -1.82 25.34
C GLU A 554 37.92 -3.02 26.06
N SER A 555 38.72 -3.84 26.75
CA SER A 555 38.28 -4.96 27.57
C SER A 555 38.67 -4.75 29.05
N ARG A 556 37.83 -5.28 29.96
CA ARG A 556 38.14 -5.26 31.41
C ARG A 556 38.99 -6.48 31.78
N ARG A 557 39.81 -6.31 32.83
CA ARG A 557 40.41 -7.45 33.54
C ARG A 557 39.27 -8.29 34.14
N ALA A 558 39.38 -9.61 34.08
CA ALA A 558 38.37 -10.52 34.62
C ALA A 558 39.03 -11.75 35.27
N PRO A 559 38.49 -12.27 36.39
CA PRO A 559 38.95 -13.54 36.95
C PRO A 559 38.68 -14.70 36.00
N PHE A 560 39.45 -15.79 36.10
CA PHE A 560 39.18 -17.01 35.36
C PHE A 560 37.83 -17.61 35.76
N PHE A 561 37.45 -17.56 37.04
CA PHE A 561 36.21 -18.17 37.53
C PHE A 561 35.26 -17.13 38.14
N PRO A 562 34.63 -16.25 37.32
CA PRO A 562 33.87 -15.08 37.80
C PRO A 562 32.57 -15.41 38.57
N THR A 563 32.13 -16.67 38.55
CA THR A 563 30.91 -17.14 39.24
C THR A 563 31.20 -18.11 40.39
N ASP A 564 32.46 -18.45 40.64
CA ASP A 564 32.85 -19.46 41.63
C ASP A 564 34.13 -19.03 42.35
N GLY A 565 33.95 -18.41 43.53
CA GLY A 565 35.05 -17.86 44.33
C GLY A 565 36.02 -18.93 44.83
N ASP A 566 35.55 -20.14 45.10
CA ASP A 566 36.39 -21.25 45.57
C ASP A 566 37.31 -21.75 44.46
N LEU A 567 36.78 -21.88 43.23
CA LEU A 567 37.63 -22.20 42.08
C LEU A 567 38.65 -21.09 41.81
N GLN A 568 38.25 -19.82 41.92
CA GLN A 568 39.15 -18.68 41.75
C GLN A 568 40.26 -18.67 42.79
N ALA A 569 39.93 -18.86 44.08
CA ALA A 569 40.93 -18.93 45.16
C ALA A 569 41.93 -20.08 44.96
N ARG A 570 41.47 -21.24 44.48
CA ARG A 570 42.35 -22.36 44.13
C ARG A 570 43.26 -22.04 42.95
N ALA A 571 42.77 -21.30 41.97
CA ALA A 571 43.56 -20.86 40.82
C ALA A 571 44.68 -19.91 41.25
N GLU A 572 44.36 -18.97 42.13
CA GLU A 572 45.31 -18.02 42.73
C GLU A 572 46.37 -18.72 43.58
N ALA A 573 45.97 -19.72 44.37
CA ALA A 573 46.92 -20.54 45.12
C ALA A 573 47.91 -21.31 44.22
N LEU A 574 47.48 -21.71 43.01
CA LEU A 574 48.33 -22.39 42.03
C LEU A 574 49.24 -21.43 41.24
N ALA A 575 48.93 -20.13 41.20
CA ALA A 575 49.66 -19.15 40.40
C ALA A 575 51.15 -19.08 40.78
N SER A 576 51.47 -19.22 42.07
CA SER A 576 52.86 -19.25 42.57
C SER A 576 53.62 -20.50 42.14
N ALA A 577 52.92 -21.62 41.90
CA ALA A 577 53.51 -22.90 41.52
C ALA A 577 53.66 -23.07 40.00
N ASN A 578 52.75 -22.51 39.20
CA ASN A 578 52.74 -22.67 37.74
C ASN A 578 53.07 -21.38 36.95
N GLY A 579 53.23 -20.24 37.64
CA GLY A 579 53.57 -18.95 37.03
C GLY A 579 52.45 -18.30 36.20
N ARG A 580 51.19 -18.76 36.31
CA ARG A 580 50.07 -18.26 35.50
C ARG A 580 49.16 -17.34 36.31
N ASP A 581 48.96 -16.12 35.81
CA ASP A 581 47.97 -15.18 36.36
C ASP A 581 46.55 -15.71 36.07
N PRO A 582 45.74 -16.08 37.08
CA PRO A 582 44.39 -16.62 36.88
C PRO A 582 43.36 -15.51 36.65
N PHE A 583 43.77 -14.51 35.87
CA PHE A 583 42.98 -13.38 35.45
C PHE A 583 43.30 -13.07 33.99
N TYR A 584 42.25 -12.82 33.21
CA TYR A 584 42.38 -12.21 31.90
C TYR A 584 42.71 -10.74 32.07
N ALA A 585 43.76 -10.26 31.41
CA ALA A 585 44.19 -8.87 31.49
C ALA A 585 43.17 -7.91 30.86
N SER A 586 43.13 -6.67 31.34
CA SER A 586 42.49 -5.58 30.61
C SER A 586 43.29 -5.27 29.35
N GLY A 587 42.61 -4.94 28.26
CA GLY A 587 43.26 -4.60 26.99
C GLY A 587 42.59 -3.41 26.32
N SER A 588 43.36 -2.65 25.56
CA SER A 588 42.85 -1.65 24.63
C SER A 588 43.41 -1.98 23.25
N ASN A 589 42.51 -2.35 22.34
CA ASN A 589 42.89 -2.51 20.95
C ASN A 589 42.82 -1.12 20.32
N GLY A 590 43.93 -0.64 19.76
CA GLY A 590 44.03 0.67 19.10
C GLY A 590 43.05 0.83 17.94
N ARG A 591 43.53 0.83 16.69
CA ARG A 591 42.65 0.83 15.51
C ARG A 591 42.55 -0.57 14.93
N GLY A 592 41.35 -1.14 14.89
CA GLY A 592 41.03 -2.36 14.14
C GLY A 592 40.43 -2.00 12.78
N TYR A 593 40.82 -2.69 11.72
CA TYR A 593 40.25 -2.52 10.38
C TYR A 593 39.34 -3.70 10.03
N GLY A 594 38.21 -3.41 9.40
CA GLY A 594 37.23 -4.40 8.99
C GLY A 594 36.86 -4.30 7.52
N ARG A 595 36.47 -5.44 6.95
CA ARG A 595 35.84 -5.55 5.64
C ARG A 595 34.71 -6.56 5.67
N SER A 596 33.61 -6.25 5.02
CA SER A 596 32.46 -7.15 4.92
C SER A 596 31.91 -7.17 3.49
N PHE A 597 31.47 -8.33 3.06
CA PHE A 597 30.73 -8.53 1.82
C PHE A 597 29.50 -9.40 2.10
N ALA A 598 28.33 -8.95 1.70
CA ALA A 598 27.10 -9.72 1.73
C ALA A 598 26.49 -9.75 0.33
N ALA A 599 25.98 -10.91 -0.09
CA ALA A 599 25.26 -11.07 -1.34
C ALA A 599 24.02 -11.93 -1.12
N ALA A 600 22.94 -11.63 -1.82
CA ALA A 600 21.75 -12.47 -1.85
C ALA A 600 21.18 -12.50 -3.27
N ALA A 601 20.67 -13.67 -3.65
CA ALA A 601 20.00 -13.88 -4.92
C ALA A 601 18.75 -14.73 -4.69
N GLU A 602 17.68 -14.43 -5.40
CA GLU A 602 16.49 -15.28 -5.45
C GLU A 602 15.97 -15.34 -6.87
N HIS A 603 15.57 -16.54 -7.29
CA HIS A 603 15.04 -16.80 -8.61
C HIS A 603 13.70 -17.55 -8.52
N ARG A 604 12.71 -17.06 -9.26
CA ARG A 604 11.36 -17.62 -9.38
C ARG A 604 11.36 -18.70 -10.48
N LEU A 605 11.44 -19.96 -10.07
CA LEU A 605 11.42 -21.12 -10.96
C LEU A 605 10.03 -21.38 -11.55
N ALA A 606 8.99 -21.18 -10.75
CA ALA A 606 7.60 -21.30 -11.16
C ALA A 606 6.76 -20.18 -10.52
N PRO A 607 5.50 -19.95 -10.96
CA PRO A 607 4.67 -18.91 -10.38
C PRO A 607 4.53 -18.98 -8.85
N ASN A 608 4.70 -20.15 -8.25
CA ASN A 608 4.59 -20.39 -6.82
C ASN A 608 5.87 -20.94 -6.16
N LEU A 609 7.01 -21.01 -6.87
CA LEU A 609 8.24 -21.65 -6.39
C LEU A 609 9.46 -20.74 -6.60
N PHE A 610 10.22 -20.53 -5.53
CA PHE A 610 11.41 -19.67 -5.51
C PHE A 610 12.57 -20.40 -4.85
N VAL A 611 13.76 -20.22 -5.40
CA VAL A 611 15.02 -20.69 -4.82
C VAL A 611 15.92 -19.49 -4.63
N GLY A 612 16.58 -19.40 -3.48
CA GLY A 612 17.50 -18.33 -3.19
C GLY A 612 18.72 -18.77 -2.40
N ALA A 613 19.69 -17.89 -2.38
CA ALA A 613 20.92 -18.05 -1.62
C ALA A 613 21.34 -16.71 -1.01
N ARG A 614 22.04 -16.77 0.12
CA ARG A 614 22.67 -15.63 0.78
C ARG A 614 24.07 -16.03 1.23
N LEU A 615 25.02 -15.13 1.03
CA LEU A 615 26.41 -15.23 1.42
C LEU A 615 26.74 -14.02 2.29
N GLU A 616 27.39 -14.25 3.43
CA GLU A 616 27.93 -13.20 4.28
C GLU A 616 29.38 -13.54 4.61
N LEU A 617 30.28 -12.62 4.31
CA LEU A 617 31.70 -12.71 4.57
C LEU A 617 32.08 -11.49 5.40
N GLU A 618 32.60 -11.71 6.59
CA GLU A 618 33.10 -10.61 7.42
C GLU A 618 34.49 -10.91 7.95
N ARG A 619 35.34 -9.89 7.91
CA ARG A 619 36.68 -9.91 8.50
C ARG A 619 36.80 -8.63 9.31
N SER A 620 36.51 -8.71 10.60
CA SER A 620 36.62 -7.60 11.55
C SER A 620 37.16 -8.13 12.88
N THR A 621 37.56 -7.21 13.76
CA THR A 621 38.02 -7.51 15.13
C THR A 621 36.95 -8.16 16.00
N ASN A 622 35.67 -8.13 15.60
CA ASN A 622 34.54 -8.69 16.33
C ASN A 622 34.32 -10.19 16.04
N TYR A 623 35.07 -10.78 15.10
CA TYR A 623 35.01 -12.21 14.73
C TYR A 623 33.59 -12.72 14.47
N THR A 624 32.84 -12.02 13.62
CA THR A 624 31.60 -12.56 13.04
C THR A 624 31.92 -13.66 12.03
N PRO A 625 31.06 -14.69 11.96
CA PRO A 625 31.32 -15.84 11.11
C PRO A 625 30.99 -15.58 9.64
N ASN A 626 31.64 -16.33 8.76
CA ASN A 626 31.16 -16.52 7.40
C ASN A 626 29.86 -17.30 7.43
N ARG A 627 28.87 -16.90 6.63
CA ARG A 627 27.57 -17.57 6.55
C ARG A 627 27.15 -17.82 5.11
N VAL A 628 26.58 -18.98 4.86
CA VAL A 628 25.96 -19.35 3.60
C VAL A 628 24.59 -19.96 3.89
N LEU A 629 23.54 -19.34 3.35
CA LEU A 629 22.18 -19.86 3.39
C LEU A 629 21.75 -20.22 1.97
N ILE A 630 21.22 -21.42 1.77
CA ILE A 630 20.49 -21.81 0.55
C ILE A 630 19.08 -22.17 0.98
N TYR A 631 18.07 -21.66 0.29
CA TYR A 631 16.68 -21.87 0.65
C TYR A 631 15.78 -22.05 -0.56
N ILE A 632 14.66 -22.70 -0.31
CA ILE A 632 13.51 -22.81 -1.21
C ILE A 632 12.29 -22.28 -0.47
N ARG A 633 11.43 -21.54 -1.18
CA ARG A 633 10.11 -21.17 -0.68
C ARG A 633 9.05 -21.42 -1.73
N MET A 634 7.91 -21.93 -1.29
CA MET A 634 6.79 -22.27 -2.16
C MET A 634 5.46 -21.84 -1.56
N SER A 635 4.54 -21.43 -2.42
CA SER A 635 3.14 -21.23 -2.07
C SER A 635 2.29 -22.40 -2.58
N PRO A 636 1.79 -23.29 -1.71
CA PRO A 636 0.94 -24.40 -2.14
C PRO A 636 -0.45 -23.93 -2.62
N GLY A 637 -0.93 -22.78 -2.11
CA GLY A 637 -2.26 -22.24 -2.40
C GLY A 637 -2.39 -21.48 -3.73
N GLY A 638 -1.29 -21.30 -4.47
CA GLY A 638 -1.34 -20.64 -5.78
C GLY A 638 -0.11 -19.80 -6.12
N ALA A 639 -0.16 -19.18 -7.29
CA ALA A 639 0.89 -18.32 -7.82
C ALA A 639 1.02 -17.01 -7.03
N ALA A 640 2.26 -16.62 -6.73
CA ALA A 640 2.54 -15.29 -6.21
C ALA A 640 2.21 -14.24 -7.27
N ALA A 641 1.33 -13.29 -6.93
CA ALA A 641 0.91 -12.24 -7.84
C ALA A 641 1.91 -11.08 -7.87
N GLY A 642 2.59 -10.82 -6.74
CA GLY A 642 3.51 -9.70 -6.60
C GLY A 642 4.84 -9.87 -7.33
N PRO A 643 5.56 -8.76 -7.60
CA PRO A 643 6.95 -8.83 -8.03
C PRO A 643 7.80 -9.47 -6.94
N ILE A 644 8.90 -10.10 -7.35
CA ILE A 644 9.89 -10.64 -6.41
C ILE A 644 10.41 -9.53 -5.48
N ALA A 645 10.59 -9.86 -4.19
CA ALA A 645 11.05 -8.91 -3.18
C ALA A 645 12.47 -8.42 -3.50
N MET A 646 12.73 -7.14 -3.25
CA MET A 646 14.05 -6.51 -3.42
C MET A 646 14.36 -5.69 -2.16
N PRO A 647 15.32 -6.12 -1.31
CA PRO A 647 16.18 -7.30 -1.47
C PRO A 647 15.43 -8.63 -1.30
N PRO A 648 16.03 -9.78 -1.68
CA PRO A 648 15.46 -11.10 -1.40
C PRO A 648 15.15 -11.31 0.09
N GLU A 649 13.93 -11.79 0.38
CA GLU A 649 13.47 -12.10 1.73
C GLU A 649 13.27 -13.61 1.90
N PRO A 650 14.22 -14.34 2.51
CA PRO A 650 14.01 -15.75 2.78
C PRO A 650 12.78 -15.94 3.69
N VAL A 651 11.95 -16.94 3.39
CA VAL A 651 10.82 -17.34 4.24
C VAL A 651 11.27 -18.09 5.50
N VAL A 652 12.57 -18.08 5.80
CA VAL A 652 13.10 -18.62 7.06
C VAL A 652 12.59 -17.71 8.19
N LEU A 653 11.56 -18.21 8.86
CA LEU A 653 10.85 -17.54 9.95
C LEU A 653 11.82 -17.21 11.09
N PRO A 654 11.49 -16.20 11.91
CA PRO A 654 12.35 -15.77 13.00
C PRO A 654 12.65 -16.92 13.94
N GLY A 655 13.94 -17.08 14.20
CA GLY A 655 14.48 -18.00 15.18
C GLY A 655 15.94 -18.12 14.83
N PHE A 656 16.78 -17.55 15.70
CA PHE A 656 18.25 -17.62 15.68
C PHE A 656 18.99 -16.56 14.84
N GLN A 657 18.30 -15.68 14.12
CA GLN A 657 18.95 -14.55 13.43
C GLN A 657 18.78 -13.24 14.22
N TYR A 658 19.90 -12.59 14.60
CA TYR A 658 19.95 -11.22 15.12
C TYR A 658 20.03 -10.17 14.01
#